data_AF-A0A7S4T828-F1
#
_entry.id   AF-A0A7S4T828-F1
#
_cell.length_a   1.000
_cell.length_b   1.000
_cell.length_c   1.000
_cell.angle_alpha   90.00
_cell.angle_beta   90.00
_cell.angle_gamma   90.00
#
_symmetry.space_group_name_H-M   'P 1'
#
loop_
_entity.id
_entity.type
_entity.pdbx_description
1 polymer ?
#
loop_
_entity_poly.entity_id
_entity_poly.type
_entity_poly.pdbx_seq_one_letter_code
_entity_poly.pdbx_strand_id
1 'polypeptide(L)'
;FYFLELNPRLQVEHPVTEEITGVNLPATQLQVLMGVPLDRIPEIRRFYGRDPTDADSPIDFLEEDYVYPETHVIAARITAENPDDGFKPTSGRIERIKFQSSVSCWGYFSVGANGAIHEFADSQFGHVFARGKDREEARKVLTLALKQLEVVGEIRNPVEYLVELLNTGAFKENTINTSWLDGLIKAKSVGPRYEAEDVVFYAAVFRAMETIRAKEAAVMEDLSKSQLGLLREVGGINRFPIEITFDGLKYKFEVARTGPDKLLLSVAGAQIGVRVREQPDGSIFVSVGNTVMKVLGTEEALGLRLRLAGIATIMLPTIYDPSELRSEFNGKVVRYLQDNGATVKEGEPYVELEAMKMIMPLRASASGRISHGKSTGSIVQAGDLLGKLELDDPSSVQSVVPFEGEFKLSTAGTDGVSPTAEDHPLEEVMLVLDGYVPSSKPTELVAHLVGGLPPAEHAGAAMAVIDRYLEVESNFADPEDQSRTQDQVQAGLINKYKDDLRKVLDLTLSHSQLGVRNEVVLAVLRTVRSFGGSPELLERIGSISRLPTKGQYDEVVLLARQDLGTMDAKPFERRLEDLRKAMAAADSFAISAMMKWSSLTGGVDLLGELFDDEQAAVRRGALETYIRRIYRAYRIYDLEVKDEGPSRLSAKWGYQYPGVSFDSAMREGYCVVVPEHSDISSVLEEPLPLAKKSEGSAPLNSFLVVVGKDAFEDVSERLFFNSTDSRVAEMCEEIKGMLQAADATLKEADVREVCVMLPQAPQFPRFCNFMRVPEWTEDAARRDMRPTFQHLLEVARLAKDHDLERVVPTIGRNSQVFWGTQKGVQAGRLGKPSTIFVRMISHSALKVAEHGDAWMVLPESLILQGVDEVERAKLHRRSKPGQAPNSRIFLHLMSLVDMSPTQLATAFEEFMNKFVSKYGGRLQQSRVDEVVVKVGVGKEPEGRKETLRFSASSMTGEYLKHFGLIEEHDPVTGQPVAWFDIDSREPRSLSAAAEDKMQAKRSMARRAGST
;
A
#
# COMPACT_ATOMS: atom_id res chain seq x y z
N PHE A 1 -64.59 -9.46 44.21
CA PHE A 1 -64.34 -8.30 43.35
C PHE A 1 -64.92 -7.05 44.03
N TYR A 2 -64.48 -5.86 43.66
CA TYR A 2 -65.05 -4.59 44.11
C TYR A 2 -65.40 -3.76 42.87
N PHE A 3 -66.58 -3.14 42.85
CA PHE A 3 -66.98 -2.25 41.75
C PHE A 3 -66.12 -0.97 41.78
N LEU A 4 -65.65 -0.55 40.61
CA LEU A 4 -64.92 0.71 40.43
C LEU A 4 -65.84 1.78 39.83
N GLU A 5 -66.30 1.56 38.61
CA GLU A 5 -67.13 2.50 37.84
C GLU A 5 -67.88 1.78 36.71
N LEU A 6 -68.81 2.49 36.07
CA LEU A 6 -69.45 2.09 34.82
C LEU A 6 -69.14 3.16 33.77
N ASN A 7 -68.42 2.76 32.72
CA ASN A 7 -68.07 3.64 31.61
C ASN A 7 -69.25 3.72 30.62
N PRO A 8 -69.93 4.89 30.47
CA PRO A 8 -71.13 5.01 29.64
C PRO A 8 -70.78 5.20 28.14
N ARG A 9 -69.85 4.39 27.62
CA ARG A 9 -69.33 4.46 26.26
C ARG A 9 -68.76 3.12 25.84
N LEU A 10 -68.65 2.89 24.52
CA LEU A 10 -67.87 1.78 23.99
C LEU A 10 -66.39 1.97 24.35
N GLN A 11 -65.73 0.92 24.83
CA GLN A 11 -64.29 0.95 25.11
C GLN A 11 -63.48 0.60 23.85
N VAL A 12 -62.25 1.09 23.75
CA VAL A 12 -61.42 0.86 22.55
C VAL A 12 -60.99 -0.60 22.39
N GLU A 13 -60.93 -1.34 23.50
CA GLU A 13 -60.66 -2.78 23.61
C GLU A 13 -61.89 -3.67 23.36
N HIS A 14 -63.05 -3.11 22.96
CA HIS A 14 -64.25 -3.89 22.64
C HIS A 14 -64.03 -5.07 21.67
N PRO A 15 -63.12 -5.04 20.68
CA PRO A 15 -62.93 -6.17 19.77
C PRO A 15 -62.44 -7.44 20.47
N VAL A 16 -61.88 -7.35 21.69
CA VAL A 16 -61.58 -8.53 22.51
C VAL A 16 -62.86 -9.30 22.83
N THR A 17 -63.90 -8.59 23.27
CA THR A 17 -65.21 -9.20 23.54
C THR A 17 -65.87 -9.67 22.25
N GLU A 18 -65.77 -8.91 21.16
CA GLU A 18 -66.33 -9.31 19.87
C GLU A 18 -65.74 -10.63 19.36
N GLU A 19 -64.42 -10.81 19.46
CA GLU A 19 -63.75 -12.03 19.02
C GLU A 19 -64.03 -13.24 19.92
N ILE A 20 -64.25 -13.01 21.22
CA ILE A 20 -64.63 -14.08 22.17
C ILE A 20 -66.08 -14.51 21.95
N THR A 21 -67.00 -13.55 21.78
CA THR A 21 -68.45 -13.79 21.75
C THR A 21 -69.02 -13.97 20.34
N GLY A 22 -68.33 -13.49 19.32
CA GLY A 22 -68.82 -13.39 17.94
C GLY A 22 -69.87 -12.27 17.73
N VAL A 23 -70.00 -11.35 18.69
CA VAL A 23 -70.98 -10.24 18.64
C VAL A 23 -70.29 -8.96 18.18
N ASN A 24 -70.83 -8.32 17.15
CA ASN A 24 -70.44 -6.99 16.70
C ASN A 24 -71.12 -5.94 17.59
N LEU A 25 -70.35 -5.40 18.53
CA LEU A 25 -70.84 -4.47 19.53
C LEU A 25 -71.29 -3.13 18.94
N PRO A 26 -70.59 -2.49 17.97
CA PRO A 26 -71.10 -1.31 17.28
C PRO A 26 -72.44 -1.54 16.56
N ALA A 27 -72.61 -2.66 15.85
CA ALA A 27 -73.86 -2.99 15.17
C ALA A 27 -74.99 -3.31 16.16
N THR A 28 -74.66 -3.97 17.27
CA THR A 28 -75.58 -4.23 18.38
C THR A 28 -76.04 -2.93 19.02
N GLN A 29 -75.13 -1.99 19.30
CA GLN A 29 -75.45 -0.65 19.81
C GLN A 29 -76.41 0.09 18.87
N LEU A 30 -76.17 0.05 17.56
CA LEU A 30 -77.05 0.66 16.58
C LEU A 30 -78.47 0.05 16.62
N GLN A 31 -78.58 -1.28 16.69
CA GLN A 31 -79.87 -1.97 16.76
C GLN A 31 -80.63 -1.64 18.05
N VAL A 32 -79.94 -1.62 19.19
CA VAL A 32 -80.53 -1.21 20.47
C VAL A 32 -81.01 0.24 20.42
N LEU A 33 -80.24 1.15 19.80
CA LEU A 33 -80.64 2.55 19.58
C LEU A 33 -81.88 2.67 18.68
N MET A 34 -82.06 1.74 17.73
CA MET A 34 -83.27 1.66 16.91
C MET A 34 -84.48 1.07 17.66
N GLY A 35 -84.32 0.67 18.92
CA GLY A 35 -85.37 0.06 19.74
C GLY A 35 -85.53 -1.45 19.52
N VAL A 36 -84.57 -2.11 18.85
CA VAL A 36 -84.57 -3.57 18.70
C VAL A 36 -84.21 -4.21 20.05
N PRO A 37 -85.04 -5.11 20.61
CA PRO A 37 -84.74 -5.80 21.85
C PRO A 37 -83.61 -6.81 21.67
N LEU A 38 -82.82 -7.06 22.72
CA LEU A 38 -81.60 -7.88 22.66
C LEU A 38 -81.83 -9.31 22.17
N ASP A 39 -82.97 -9.91 22.52
CA ASP A 39 -83.37 -11.26 22.14
C ASP A 39 -83.66 -11.41 20.64
N ARG A 40 -83.81 -10.29 19.90
CA ARG A 40 -83.98 -10.27 18.45
C ARG A 40 -82.70 -9.96 17.67
N ILE A 41 -81.62 -9.62 18.35
CA ILE A 41 -80.34 -9.29 17.69
C ILE A 41 -79.66 -10.62 17.28
N PRO A 42 -79.44 -10.87 15.97
CA PRO A 42 -78.98 -12.18 15.48
C PRO A 42 -77.70 -12.71 16.14
N GLU A 43 -76.78 -11.80 16.49
CA GLU A 43 -75.50 -12.14 17.10
C GLU A 43 -75.64 -12.51 18.58
N ILE A 44 -76.49 -11.81 19.33
CA ILE A 44 -76.83 -12.15 20.73
C ILE A 44 -77.52 -13.52 20.76
N ARG A 45 -78.45 -13.77 19.84
CA ARG A 45 -79.09 -15.09 19.72
C ARG A 45 -78.08 -16.20 19.49
N ARG A 46 -77.14 -16.00 18.55
CA ARG A 46 -76.06 -16.96 18.28
C ARG A 46 -75.18 -17.21 19.51
N PHE A 47 -74.85 -16.17 20.28
CA PHE A 47 -74.08 -16.29 21.51
C PHE A 47 -74.79 -17.16 22.57
N TYR A 48 -76.12 -17.11 22.61
CA TYR A 48 -76.97 -18.00 23.42
C TYR A 48 -77.31 -19.34 22.75
N GLY A 49 -76.68 -19.67 21.61
CA GLY A 49 -76.90 -20.93 20.89
C GLY A 49 -78.26 -21.04 20.19
N ARG A 50 -78.97 -19.92 20.00
CA ARG A 50 -80.26 -19.84 19.32
C ARG A 50 -80.10 -19.58 17.82
N ASP A 51 -81.13 -19.93 17.04
CA ASP A 51 -81.17 -19.65 15.61
C ASP A 51 -81.24 -18.12 15.38
N PRO A 52 -80.30 -17.54 14.61
CA PRO A 52 -80.27 -16.10 14.33
C PRO A 52 -81.44 -15.59 13.47
N THR A 53 -82.19 -16.49 12.81
CA THR A 53 -83.32 -16.13 11.94
C THR A 53 -84.68 -16.18 12.65
N ASP A 54 -84.73 -16.81 13.82
CA ASP A 54 -85.95 -16.91 14.63
C ASP A 54 -86.13 -15.63 15.45
N ALA A 55 -87.05 -14.76 15.04
CA ALA A 55 -87.31 -13.47 15.68
C ALA A 55 -88.37 -13.51 16.81
N ASP A 56 -89.01 -14.67 17.01
CA ASP A 56 -90.22 -14.78 17.83
C ASP A 56 -90.02 -15.56 19.13
N SER A 57 -88.98 -16.42 19.23
CA SER A 57 -88.67 -17.09 20.49
C SER A 57 -87.90 -16.18 21.46
N PRO A 58 -88.46 -15.88 22.66
CA PRO A 58 -87.80 -15.04 23.64
C PRO A 58 -86.60 -15.77 24.26
N ILE A 59 -85.62 -14.99 24.72
CA ILE A 59 -84.49 -15.47 25.53
C ILE A 59 -84.66 -14.87 26.93
N ASP A 60 -84.75 -15.71 27.96
CA ASP A 60 -84.74 -15.24 29.34
C ASP A 60 -83.29 -15.08 29.83
N PHE A 61 -82.76 -13.86 29.73
CA PHE A 61 -81.38 -13.55 30.13
C PHE A 61 -81.08 -13.73 31.63
N LEU A 62 -82.10 -13.93 32.48
CA LEU A 62 -81.92 -14.16 33.92
C LEU A 62 -81.83 -15.65 34.29
N GLU A 63 -82.43 -16.52 33.48
CA GLU A 63 -82.55 -17.97 33.77
C GLU A 63 -81.78 -18.84 32.76
N GLU A 64 -81.54 -18.35 31.53
CA GLU A 64 -80.79 -19.06 30.51
C GLU A 64 -79.32 -18.67 30.49
N ASP A 65 -78.44 -19.68 30.45
CA ASP A 65 -76.99 -19.49 30.28
C ASP A 65 -76.60 -19.42 28.80
N TYR A 66 -75.61 -18.58 28.50
CA TYR A 66 -74.99 -18.49 27.18
C TYR A 66 -74.04 -19.68 26.91
N VAL A 67 -73.68 -19.88 25.64
CA VAL A 67 -72.68 -20.90 25.28
C VAL A 67 -71.29 -20.39 25.68
N TYR A 68 -70.64 -21.09 26.61
CA TYR A 68 -69.33 -20.66 27.11
C TYR A 68 -68.29 -20.62 25.98
N PRO A 69 -67.61 -19.48 25.75
CA PRO A 69 -66.62 -19.38 24.69
C PRO A 69 -65.39 -20.27 24.91
N GLU A 70 -65.03 -21.09 23.92
CA GLU A 70 -63.81 -21.91 23.90
C GLU A 70 -62.61 -21.20 23.26
N THR A 71 -62.58 -19.86 23.34
CA THR A 71 -61.52 -19.06 22.72
C THR A 71 -61.05 -17.96 23.64
N HIS A 72 -59.77 -17.67 23.56
CA HIS A 72 -59.11 -16.60 24.30
C HIS A 72 -58.55 -15.57 23.32
N VAL A 73 -58.62 -14.29 23.70
CA VAL A 73 -58.14 -13.18 22.89
C VAL A 73 -57.27 -12.28 23.74
N ILE A 74 -56.09 -11.94 23.23
CA ILE A 74 -55.19 -10.97 23.85
C ILE A 74 -55.02 -9.81 22.89
N ALA A 75 -55.20 -8.59 23.39
CA ALA A 75 -54.98 -7.38 22.63
C ALA A 75 -53.71 -6.66 23.10
N ALA A 76 -53.03 -6.01 22.15
CA ALA A 76 -51.92 -5.10 22.40
C ALA A 76 -52.22 -3.74 21.77
N ARG A 77 -52.16 -2.69 22.60
CA ARG A 77 -52.20 -1.30 22.13
C ARG A 77 -50.83 -0.93 21.58
N ILE A 78 -50.80 -0.35 20.38
CA ILE A 78 -49.57 0.15 19.76
C ILE A 78 -49.59 1.66 19.88
N THR A 79 -48.71 2.18 20.72
CA THR A 79 -48.60 3.61 21.05
C THR A 79 -47.32 4.22 20.50
N ALA A 80 -47.33 5.54 20.35
CA ALA A 80 -46.19 6.35 19.96
C ALA A 80 -45.34 6.76 21.18
N GLU A 81 -45.11 5.84 22.11
CA GLU A 81 -44.41 6.11 23.37
C GLU A 81 -43.01 5.50 23.36
N ASN A 82 -42.07 6.13 24.07
CA ASN A 82 -40.70 5.65 24.19
C ASN A 82 -40.47 4.93 25.55
N PRO A 83 -40.35 3.58 25.59
CA PRO A 83 -40.08 2.86 26.84
C PRO A 83 -38.78 3.27 27.52
N ASP A 84 -37.75 3.61 26.74
CA ASP A 84 -36.41 3.95 27.25
C ASP A 84 -36.41 5.28 28.03
N ASP A 85 -37.35 6.16 27.70
CA ASP A 85 -37.53 7.47 28.31
C ASP A 85 -38.83 7.52 29.16
N GLY A 86 -39.12 6.43 29.87
CA GLY A 86 -40.23 6.38 30.83
C GLY A 86 -41.62 6.48 30.19
N PHE A 87 -41.79 5.96 28.98
CA PHE A 87 -43.04 5.97 28.21
C PHE A 87 -43.52 7.39 27.85
N LYS A 88 -42.59 8.35 27.70
CA LYS A 88 -42.94 9.68 27.16
C LYS A 88 -43.52 9.54 25.74
N PRO A 89 -44.63 10.23 25.43
CA PRO A 89 -45.22 10.21 24.11
C PRO A 89 -44.36 10.98 23.10
N THR A 90 -44.35 10.49 21.86
CA THR A 90 -43.58 11.02 20.74
C THR A 90 -44.51 11.36 19.57
N SER A 91 -44.18 12.42 18.85
CA SER A 91 -44.91 12.87 17.67
C SER A 91 -43.96 12.98 16.48
N GLY A 92 -44.48 12.80 15.28
CA GLY A 92 -43.68 12.82 14.06
C GLY A 92 -44.29 12.02 12.91
N ARG A 93 -43.59 12.03 11.78
CA ARG A 93 -43.98 11.31 10.56
C ARG A 93 -43.75 9.81 10.69
N ILE A 94 -44.68 9.03 10.17
CA ILE A 94 -44.55 7.58 9.99
C ILE A 94 -44.21 7.34 8.52
N GLU A 95 -43.06 6.74 8.26
CA GLU A 95 -42.64 6.37 6.91
C GLU A 95 -43.34 5.09 6.46
N ARG A 96 -43.33 4.08 7.33
CA ARG A 96 -43.86 2.74 7.00
C ARG A 96 -44.36 2.01 8.24
N ILE A 97 -45.54 1.40 8.12
CA ILE A 97 -46.02 0.36 9.03
C ILE A 97 -46.16 -0.93 8.21
N LYS A 98 -45.49 -1.98 8.64
CA LYS A 98 -45.61 -3.32 8.06
C LYS A 98 -46.16 -4.25 9.12
N PHE A 99 -47.40 -4.69 8.90
CA PHE A 99 -48.08 -5.67 9.73
C PHE A 99 -48.61 -6.79 8.84
N GLN A 100 -48.32 -8.04 9.19
CA GLN A 100 -48.81 -9.21 8.46
C GLN A 100 -49.95 -9.86 9.24
N SER A 101 -51.18 -9.59 8.81
CA SER A 101 -52.36 -10.25 9.38
C SER A 101 -52.34 -11.75 9.08
N SER A 102 -52.86 -12.54 10.01
CA SER A 102 -53.08 -13.98 9.89
C SER A 102 -54.52 -14.31 10.30
N VAL A 103 -54.95 -15.56 10.10
CA VAL A 103 -56.30 -16.01 10.51
C VAL A 103 -56.53 -15.82 12.01
N SER A 104 -55.48 -15.98 12.82
CA SER A 104 -55.54 -15.91 14.28
C SER A 104 -55.08 -14.57 14.84
N CYS A 105 -54.64 -13.62 14.01
CA CYS A 105 -54.19 -12.31 14.47
C CYS A 105 -54.41 -11.23 13.42
N TRP A 106 -55.09 -10.17 13.82
CA TRP A 106 -55.35 -9.01 12.99
C TRP A 106 -55.15 -7.74 13.79
N GLY A 107 -55.07 -6.60 13.11
CA GLY A 107 -54.92 -5.31 13.76
C GLY A 107 -55.30 -4.19 12.82
N TYR A 108 -55.57 -3.03 13.39
CA TYR A 108 -55.86 -1.81 12.66
C TYR A 108 -54.97 -0.67 13.15
N PHE A 109 -54.69 0.27 12.26
CA PHE A 109 -53.87 1.45 12.53
C PHE A 109 -54.61 2.70 12.04
N SER A 110 -54.57 3.78 12.82
CA SER A 110 -55.23 5.05 12.50
C SER A 110 -54.45 5.90 11.51
N VAL A 111 -53.19 5.54 11.23
CA VAL A 111 -52.28 6.28 10.35
C VAL A 111 -51.74 5.33 9.27
N GLY A 112 -51.78 5.77 8.01
CA GLY A 112 -51.23 5.02 6.86
C GLY A 112 -49.75 5.33 6.58
N ALA A 113 -49.19 4.73 5.53
CA ALA A 113 -47.85 5.04 5.06
C ALA A 113 -47.74 6.54 4.66
N ASN A 114 -46.69 7.21 5.11
CA ASN A 114 -46.49 8.67 4.99
C ASN A 114 -47.45 9.56 5.80
N GLY A 115 -48.26 9.01 6.71
CA GLY A 115 -49.02 9.80 7.67
C GLY A 115 -48.14 10.35 8.81
N ALA A 116 -48.72 11.10 9.73
CA ALA A 116 -48.00 11.64 10.90
C ALA A 116 -48.88 11.62 12.15
N ILE A 117 -48.25 11.42 13.30
CA ILE A 117 -48.89 11.60 14.61
C ILE A 117 -48.57 13.02 15.05
N HIS A 118 -49.57 13.89 15.01
CA HIS A 118 -49.43 15.28 15.44
C HIS A 118 -49.58 15.42 16.96
N GLU A 119 -49.12 16.54 17.50
CA GLU A 119 -49.12 16.84 18.94
C GLU A 119 -50.51 16.84 19.61
N PHE A 120 -51.60 16.96 18.86
CA PHE A 120 -52.97 16.88 19.41
C PHE A 120 -53.61 15.48 19.36
N ALA A 121 -52.93 14.49 18.77
CA ALA A 121 -53.44 13.15 18.58
C ALA A 121 -53.32 12.35 19.88
N ASP A 122 -54.01 11.21 19.96
CA ASP A 122 -53.73 10.20 20.98
C ASP A 122 -52.38 9.54 20.67
N SER A 123 -51.64 9.09 21.69
CA SER A 123 -50.40 8.32 21.49
C SER A 123 -50.73 6.97 20.85
N GLN A 124 -51.91 6.41 21.09
CA GLN A 124 -52.33 5.17 20.45
C GLN A 124 -52.65 5.40 18.96
N PHE A 125 -51.85 4.76 18.10
CA PHE A 125 -52.08 4.77 16.64
C PHE A 125 -52.41 3.39 16.08
N GLY A 126 -52.37 2.33 16.89
CA GLY A 126 -52.74 0.99 16.46
C GLY A 126 -53.27 0.10 17.57
N HIS A 127 -53.93 -0.98 17.16
CA HIS A 127 -54.42 -2.02 18.06
C HIS A 127 -54.30 -3.38 17.35
N VAL A 128 -53.67 -4.35 18.01
CA VAL A 128 -53.46 -5.71 17.49
C VAL A 128 -54.18 -6.70 18.39
N PHE A 129 -54.93 -7.62 17.80
CA PHE A 129 -55.73 -8.64 18.47
C PHE A 129 -55.25 -10.02 18.02
N ALA A 130 -54.98 -10.90 18.98
CA ALA A 130 -54.59 -12.28 18.73
C ALA A 130 -55.54 -13.25 19.43
N ARG A 131 -56.01 -14.24 18.68
CA ARG A 131 -56.97 -15.26 19.09
C ARG A 131 -56.28 -16.62 19.18
N GLY A 132 -56.66 -17.42 20.18
CA GLY A 132 -56.23 -18.80 20.34
C GLY A 132 -57.28 -19.62 21.10
N LYS A 133 -57.16 -20.96 21.11
CA LYS A 133 -58.06 -21.83 21.88
C LYS A 133 -57.93 -21.59 23.38
N ASP A 134 -56.71 -21.28 23.81
CA ASP A 134 -56.39 -20.92 25.18
C ASP A 134 -55.51 -19.67 25.26
N ARG A 135 -55.24 -19.22 26.49
CA ARG A 135 -54.43 -18.04 26.77
C ARG A 135 -53.00 -18.15 26.25
N GLU A 136 -52.41 -19.34 26.29
CA GLU A 136 -51.01 -19.53 25.91
C GLU A 136 -50.85 -19.54 24.38
N GLU A 137 -51.80 -20.12 23.65
CA GLU A 137 -51.86 -20.03 22.19
C GLU A 137 -52.04 -18.58 21.73
N ALA A 138 -53.01 -17.84 22.30
CA ALA A 138 -53.22 -16.43 21.98
C ALA A 138 -51.97 -15.57 22.28
N ARG A 139 -51.28 -15.82 23.40
CA ARG A 139 -50.02 -15.14 23.77
C ARG A 139 -48.91 -15.40 22.77
N LYS A 140 -48.71 -16.66 22.36
CA LYS A 140 -47.68 -17.04 21.36
C LYS A 140 -47.96 -16.40 20.00
N VAL A 141 -49.22 -16.42 19.56
CA VAL A 141 -49.65 -15.79 18.31
C VAL A 141 -49.39 -14.28 18.35
N LEU A 142 -49.77 -13.60 19.44
CA LEU A 142 -49.52 -12.17 19.60
C LEU A 142 -48.02 -11.85 19.60
N THR A 143 -47.23 -12.64 20.32
CA THR A 143 -45.77 -12.47 20.38
C THR A 143 -45.15 -12.58 18.99
N LEU A 144 -45.58 -13.54 18.18
CA LEU A 144 -45.08 -13.71 16.81
C LEU A 144 -45.50 -12.54 15.91
N ALA A 145 -46.76 -12.10 16.00
CA ALA A 145 -47.27 -10.99 15.22
C ALA A 145 -46.57 -9.66 15.55
N LEU A 146 -46.33 -9.38 16.84
CA LEU A 146 -45.59 -8.20 17.29
C LEU A 146 -44.11 -8.24 16.86
N LYS A 147 -43.46 -9.42 16.85
CA LYS A 147 -42.09 -9.56 16.32
C LYS A 147 -41.98 -9.26 14.83
N GLN A 148 -43.07 -9.43 14.08
CA GLN A 148 -43.13 -9.13 12.65
C GLN A 148 -43.66 -7.73 12.34
N LEU A 149 -44.18 -7.03 13.35
CA LEU A 149 -44.66 -5.65 13.23
C LEU A 149 -43.47 -4.71 13.14
N GLU A 150 -43.32 -4.05 11.99
CA GLU A 150 -42.27 -3.07 11.76
C GLU A 150 -42.91 -1.68 11.64
N VAL A 151 -42.63 -0.81 12.60
CA VAL A 151 -42.98 0.62 12.55
C VAL A 151 -41.70 1.40 12.31
N VAL A 152 -41.63 2.14 11.20
CA VAL A 152 -40.49 2.99 10.80
C VAL A 152 -40.99 4.42 10.62
N GLY A 153 -40.29 5.36 11.24
CA GLY A 153 -40.61 6.78 11.19
C GLY A 153 -39.94 7.55 12.32
N GLU A 154 -40.30 8.81 12.51
CA GLU A 154 -39.78 9.69 13.57
C GLU A 154 -40.28 9.27 14.97
N ILE A 155 -41.40 8.56 15.04
CA ILE A 155 -42.01 8.14 16.31
C ILE A 155 -41.29 6.96 16.95
N ARG A 156 -41.34 6.90 18.28
CA ARG A 156 -40.95 5.73 19.09
C ARG A 156 -42.20 4.89 19.39
N ASN A 157 -42.01 3.60 19.67
CA ASN A 157 -43.11 2.70 19.96
C ASN A 157 -42.66 1.58 20.93
N PRO A 158 -43.58 1.01 21.73
CA PRO A 158 -43.23 0.01 22.73
C PRO A 158 -43.31 -1.44 22.22
N VAL A 159 -43.30 -1.68 20.90
CA VAL A 159 -43.54 -3.03 20.35
C VAL A 159 -42.52 -4.04 20.87
N GLU A 160 -41.23 -3.68 20.89
CA GLU A 160 -40.16 -4.52 21.43
C GLU A 160 -40.36 -4.76 22.95
N TYR A 161 -40.78 -3.74 23.71
CA TYR A 161 -41.08 -3.86 25.14
C TYR A 161 -42.27 -4.80 25.41
N LEU A 162 -43.32 -4.73 24.58
CA LEU A 162 -44.49 -5.61 24.67
C LEU A 162 -44.12 -7.07 24.41
N VAL A 163 -43.25 -7.34 23.44
CA VAL A 163 -42.75 -8.69 23.17
C VAL A 163 -42.03 -9.27 24.39
N GLU A 164 -41.18 -8.50 25.07
CA GLU A 164 -40.52 -8.93 26.30
C GLU A 164 -41.51 -9.13 27.45
N LEU A 165 -42.45 -8.20 27.64
CA LEU A 165 -43.49 -8.27 28.68
C LEU A 165 -44.31 -9.56 28.56
N LEU A 166 -44.74 -9.92 27.35
CA LEU A 166 -45.47 -11.16 27.05
C LEU A 166 -44.64 -12.43 27.32
N ASN A 167 -43.30 -12.33 27.40
CA ASN A 167 -42.41 -13.47 27.66
C ASN A 167 -41.97 -13.60 29.12
N THR A 168 -42.33 -12.65 29.98
CA THR A 168 -42.06 -12.73 31.42
C THR A 168 -42.76 -13.93 32.08
N GLY A 169 -42.14 -14.49 33.12
CA GLY A 169 -42.72 -15.60 33.89
C GLY A 169 -44.06 -15.23 34.53
N ALA A 170 -44.14 -14.04 35.14
CA ALA A 170 -45.35 -13.54 35.77
C ALA A 170 -46.53 -13.40 34.78
N PHE A 171 -46.28 -12.91 33.56
CA PHE A 171 -47.33 -12.85 32.54
C PHE A 171 -47.75 -14.25 32.10
N LYS A 172 -46.84 -15.20 31.88
CA LYS A 172 -47.18 -16.58 31.51
C LYS A 172 -48.03 -17.29 32.57
N GLU A 173 -47.66 -17.15 33.84
CA GLU A 173 -48.33 -17.79 34.98
C GLU A 173 -49.59 -17.05 35.45
N ASN A 174 -49.89 -15.89 34.87
CA ASN A 174 -51.03 -15.03 35.23
C ASN A 174 -51.00 -14.54 36.69
N THR A 175 -49.81 -14.25 37.22
CA THR A 175 -49.58 -13.80 38.61
C THR A 175 -49.42 -12.28 38.71
N ILE A 176 -50.11 -11.53 37.83
CA ILE A 176 -49.98 -10.08 37.66
C ILE A 176 -51.05 -9.30 38.43
N ASN A 177 -50.75 -8.05 38.79
CA ASN A 177 -51.69 -7.10 39.39
C ASN A 177 -51.53 -5.71 38.73
N THR A 178 -52.38 -4.74 39.09
CA THR A 178 -52.39 -3.41 38.46
C THR A 178 -51.11 -2.61 38.67
N SER A 179 -50.34 -2.87 39.74
CA SER A 179 -49.06 -2.21 40.03
C SER A 179 -47.83 -2.92 39.46
N TRP A 180 -48.02 -4.08 38.83
CA TRP A 180 -46.92 -4.93 38.35
C TRP A 180 -46.06 -4.23 37.31
N LEU A 181 -46.69 -3.58 36.32
CA LEU A 181 -45.99 -2.85 35.26
C LEU A 181 -45.20 -1.66 35.82
N ASP A 182 -45.79 -0.89 36.74
CA ASP A 182 -45.11 0.25 37.40
C ASP A 182 -43.84 -0.23 38.14
N GLY A 183 -43.91 -1.40 38.77
CA GLY A 183 -42.77 -2.04 39.41
C GLY A 183 -41.64 -2.39 38.43
N LEU A 184 -41.99 -2.94 37.25
CA LEU A 184 -41.02 -3.29 36.20
C LEU A 184 -40.36 -2.04 35.59
N ILE A 185 -41.13 -0.97 35.36
CA ILE A 185 -40.63 0.31 34.83
C ILE A 185 -39.65 0.93 35.83
N LYS A 186 -40.02 0.99 37.11
CA LYS A 186 -39.16 1.53 38.17
C LYS A 186 -37.85 0.73 38.34
N ALA A 187 -37.92 -0.59 38.19
CA ALA A 187 -36.77 -1.48 38.28
C ALA A 187 -35.91 -1.51 37.00
N LYS A 188 -36.39 -0.93 35.88
CA LYS A 188 -35.80 -1.08 34.53
C LYS A 188 -35.49 -2.54 34.18
N SER A 189 -36.35 -3.47 34.62
CA SER A 189 -36.08 -4.91 34.55
C SER A 189 -36.51 -5.57 33.24
N VAL A 190 -37.15 -4.81 32.34
CA VAL A 190 -37.61 -5.27 31.03
C VAL A 190 -36.99 -4.34 29.99
N GLY A 191 -36.22 -4.93 29.09
CA GLY A 191 -35.53 -4.24 28.01
C GLY A 191 -34.88 -5.26 27.08
N PRO A 192 -34.57 -4.86 25.84
CA PRO A 192 -33.88 -5.73 24.91
C PRO A 192 -32.51 -6.15 25.45
N ARG A 193 -32.13 -7.41 25.20
CA ARG A 193 -30.80 -7.93 25.53
C ARG A 193 -29.89 -7.80 24.32
N TYR A 194 -28.80 -7.08 24.49
CA TYR A 194 -27.74 -6.93 23.48
C TYR A 194 -26.39 -6.81 24.19
N GLU A 195 -25.33 -7.19 23.48
CA GLU A 195 -23.95 -6.93 23.88
C GLU A 195 -23.52 -5.56 23.36
N ALA A 196 -22.85 -4.75 24.20
CA ALA A 196 -22.48 -3.38 23.86
C ALA A 196 -21.55 -3.30 22.63
N GLU A 197 -20.62 -4.26 22.51
CA GLU A 197 -19.68 -4.36 21.40
C GLU A 197 -20.37 -4.55 20.05
N ASP A 198 -21.44 -5.35 19.99
CA ASP A 198 -22.21 -5.55 18.75
C ASP A 198 -22.88 -4.26 18.30
N VAL A 199 -23.53 -3.56 19.24
CA VAL A 199 -24.20 -2.28 18.98
C VAL A 199 -23.22 -1.26 18.44
N VAL A 200 -22.09 -1.12 19.13
CA VAL A 200 -21.01 -0.19 18.77
C VAL A 200 -20.43 -0.52 17.39
N PHE A 201 -20.21 -1.80 17.10
CA PHE A 201 -19.69 -2.26 15.83
C PHE A 201 -20.65 -1.95 14.66
N TYR A 202 -21.92 -2.34 14.76
CA TYR A 202 -22.89 -2.09 13.69
C TYR A 202 -23.18 -0.58 13.53
N ALA A 203 -23.12 0.19 14.61
CA ALA A 203 -23.16 1.66 14.53
C ALA A 203 -21.95 2.23 13.77
N ALA A 204 -20.75 1.72 14.05
CA ALA A 204 -19.52 2.14 13.36
C ALA A 204 -19.59 1.81 11.86
N VAL A 205 -20.06 0.61 11.49
CA VAL A 205 -20.25 0.21 10.08
C VAL A 205 -21.27 1.11 9.38
N PHE A 206 -22.41 1.39 10.02
CA PHE A 206 -23.43 2.28 9.46
C PHE A 206 -22.89 3.69 9.23
N ARG A 207 -22.25 4.31 10.22
CA ARG A 207 -21.64 5.64 10.09
C ARG A 207 -20.50 5.67 9.08
N ALA A 208 -19.74 4.58 8.95
CA ALA A 208 -18.69 4.48 7.94
C ALA A 208 -19.27 4.54 6.53
N MET A 209 -20.35 3.81 6.25
CA MET A 209 -21.04 3.85 4.95
C MET A 209 -21.62 5.23 4.64
N GLU A 210 -22.29 5.86 5.61
CA GLU A 210 -22.79 7.22 5.44
C GLU A 210 -21.65 8.23 5.20
N THR A 211 -20.52 8.08 5.88
CA THR A 211 -19.33 8.92 5.66
C THR A 211 -18.76 8.74 4.25
N ILE A 212 -18.67 7.51 3.75
CA ILE A 212 -18.22 7.20 2.38
C ILE A 212 -19.17 7.86 1.38
N ARG A 213 -20.48 7.64 1.55
CA ARG A 213 -21.52 8.20 0.67
C ARG A 213 -21.47 9.73 0.66
N ALA A 214 -21.37 10.37 1.82
CA ALA A 214 -21.30 11.82 1.93
C ALA A 214 -20.04 12.39 1.26
N LYS A 215 -18.87 11.76 1.46
CA LYS A 215 -17.62 12.19 0.80
C LYS A 215 -17.66 12.00 -0.71
N GLU A 216 -18.14 10.85 -1.19
CA GLU A 216 -18.28 10.61 -2.63
C GLU A 216 -19.26 11.60 -3.26
N ALA A 217 -20.42 11.85 -2.62
CA ALA A 217 -21.40 12.82 -3.11
C ALA A 217 -20.83 14.25 -3.15
N ALA A 218 -20.09 14.68 -2.12
CA ALA A 218 -19.46 16.00 -2.08
C ALA A 218 -18.41 16.16 -3.20
N VAL A 219 -17.57 15.14 -3.43
CA VAL A 219 -16.58 15.17 -4.53
C VAL A 219 -17.27 15.19 -5.88
N MET A 220 -18.33 14.40 -6.07
CA MET A 220 -19.10 14.39 -7.32
C MET A 220 -19.80 15.73 -7.58
N GLU A 221 -20.31 16.39 -6.54
CA GLU A 221 -20.88 17.73 -6.64
C GLU A 221 -19.82 18.77 -7.06
N ASP A 222 -18.64 18.74 -6.44
CA ASP A 222 -17.51 19.61 -6.81
C ASP A 222 -17.04 19.37 -8.25
N LEU A 223 -16.93 18.11 -8.66
CA LEU A 223 -16.58 17.73 -10.03
C LEU A 223 -17.59 18.28 -11.04
N SER A 224 -18.89 18.22 -10.72
CA SER A 224 -19.94 18.79 -11.58
C SER A 224 -19.81 20.31 -11.75
N LYS A 225 -19.24 20.99 -10.75
CA LYS A 225 -18.93 22.42 -10.74
C LYS A 225 -17.53 22.75 -11.24
N SER A 226 -16.76 21.75 -11.71
CA SER A 226 -15.35 21.87 -12.12
C SER A 226 -14.43 22.42 -11.01
N GLN A 227 -14.76 22.12 -9.75
CA GLN A 227 -13.94 22.45 -8.58
C GLN A 227 -13.01 21.29 -8.24
N LEU A 228 -11.74 21.60 -7.93
CA LEU A 228 -10.68 20.60 -7.70
C LEU A 228 -10.31 20.41 -6.22
N GLY A 229 -10.99 21.12 -5.30
CA GLY A 229 -10.61 21.20 -3.88
C GLY A 229 -10.59 19.83 -3.20
N LEU A 230 -11.74 19.14 -3.21
CA LEU A 230 -11.89 17.84 -2.55
C LEU A 230 -11.17 16.69 -3.26
N LEU A 231 -10.77 16.86 -4.53
CA LEU A 231 -9.99 15.85 -5.26
C LEU A 231 -8.61 15.60 -4.64
N ARG A 232 -8.08 16.55 -3.87
CA ARG A 232 -6.81 16.38 -3.15
C ARG A 232 -6.93 15.52 -1.90
N GLU A 233 -8.15 15.35 -1.37
CA GLU A 233 -8.43 14.63 -0.13
C GLU A 233 -9.18 13.31 -0.36
N VAL A 234 -9.28 12.84 -1.61
CA VAL A 234 -10.01 11.60 -1.97
C VAL A 234 -9.51 10.35 -1.27
N GLY A 235 -8.23 10.32 -0.85
CA GLY A 235 -7.69 9.21 -0.05
C GLY A 235 -8.45 9.02 1.28
N GLY A 236 -9.04 10.10 1.81
CA GLY A 236 -9.90 10.07 3.00
C GLY A 236 -11.24 9.34 2.80
N ILE A 237 -11.59 8.93 1.58
CA ILE A 237 -12.74 8.04 1.29
C ILE A 237 -12.42 6.60 1.68
N ASN A 238 -11.17 6.18 1.47
CA ASN A 238 -10.76 4.78 1.70
C ASN A 238 -10.14 4.56 3.07
N ARG A 239 -9.73 5.62 3.78
CA ARG A 239 -9.23 5.50 5.15
C ARG A 239 -9.65 6.69 6.00
N PHE A 240 -10.36 6.43 7.09
CA PHE A 240 -10.82 7.47 8.01
C PHE A 240 -11.20 6.89 9.38
N PRO A 241 -11.09 7.69 10.46
CA PRO A 241 -11.55 7.28 11.77
C PRO A 241 -13.07 7.46 11.93
N ILE A 242 -13.68 6.59 12.73
CA ILE A 242 -15.06 6.72 13.22
C ILE A 242 -15.04 6.61 14.75
N GLU A 243 -15.72 7.54 15.41
CA GLU A 243 -15.86 7.53 16.86
C GLU A 243 -17.30 7.21 17.23
N ILE A 244 -17.48 6.19 18.08
CA ILE A 244 -18.77 5.81 18.66
C ILE A 244 -18.67 5.97 20.16
N THR A 245 -19.67 6.59 20.76
CA THR A 245 -19.82 6.59 22.21
C THR A 245 -21.07 5.82 22.59
N PHE A 246 -20.88 4.90 23.53
CA PHE A 246 -21.95 4.04 24.05
C PHE A 246 -21.62 3.69 25.51
N ASP A 247 -22.62 3.74 26.39
CA ASP A 247 -22.49 3.45 27.83
C ASP A 247 -21.30 4.14 28.54
N GLY A 248 -21.03 5.40 28.20
CA GLY A 248 -19.96 6.21 28.80
C GLY A 248 -18.54 5.89 28.30
N LEU A 249 -18.41 4.96 27.34
CA LEU A 249 -17.15 4.57 26.73
C LEU A 249 -17.02 5.11 25.31
N LYS A 250 -15.83 5.61 24.96
CA LYS A 250 -15.49 6.09 23.62
C LYS A 250 -14.70 5.04 22.85
N TYR A 251 -15.33 4.50 21.81
CA TYR A 251 -14.72 3.56 20.88
C TYR A 251 -14.20 4.32 19.66
N LYS A 252 -12.93 4.11 19.33
CA LYS A 252 -12.29 4.69 18.15
C LYS A 252 -12.00 3.57 17.15
N PHE A 253 -12.70 3.62 16.02
CA PHE A 253 -12.51 2.72 14.89
C PHE A 253 -11.64 3.41 13.85
N GLU A 254 -10.64 2.72 13.35
CA GLU A 254 -9.98 3.05 12.09
C GLU A 254 -10.62 2.23 10.98
N VAL A 255 -11.26 2.89 10.03
CA VAL A 255 -11.94 2.24 8.90
C VAL A 255 -11.02 2.27 7.68
N ALA A 256 -10.80 1.12 7.06
CA ALA A 256 -10.10 0.98 5.79
C ALA A 256 -11.02 0.29 4.77
N ARG A 257 -11.27 0.93 3.63
CA ARG A 257 -12.04 0.35 2.52
C ARG A 257 -11.13 -0.48 1.64
N THR A 258 -11.32 -1.79 1.66
CA THR A 258 -10.52 -2.78 0.91
C THR A 258 -11.16 -3.17 -0.43
N GLY A 259 -12.42 -2.77 -0.66
CA GLY A 259 -13.11 -2.91 -1.93
C GLY A 259 -14.41 -2.09 -1.97
N PRO A 260 -15.18 -2.13 -3.07
CA PRO A 260 -16.41 -1.37 -3.22
C PRO A 260 -17.43 -1.61 -2.09
N ASP A 261 -17.57 -2.87 -1.69
CA ASP A 261 -18.50 -3.38 -0.67
C ASP A 261 -17.77 -3.99 0.55
N LYS A 262 -16.44 -3.82 0.66
CA LYS A 262 -15.61 -4.43 1.70
C LYS A 262 -14.92 -3.38 2.56
N LEU A 263 -15.09 -3.49 3.88
CA LEU A 263 -14.44 -2.63 4.87
C LEU A 263 -13.66 -3.48 5.88
N LEU A 264 -12.56 -2.94 6.38
CA LEU A 264 -11.78 -3.46 7.49
C LEU A 264 -11.84 -2.44 8.62
N LEU A 265 -12.46 -2.82 9.74
CA LEU A 265 -12.59 -1.99 10.92
C LEU A 265 -11.55 -2.43 11.95
N SER A 266 -10.71 -1.50 12.41
CA SER A 266 -9.72 -1.74 13.46
C SER A 266 -10.07 -0.99 14.74
N VAL A 267 -10.19 -1.70 15.87
CA VAL A 267 -10.52 -1.13 17.18
C VAL A 267 -9.75 -1.86 18.27
N ALA A 268 -9.08 -1.12 19.17
CA ALA A 268 -8.32 -1.68 20.29
C ALA A 268 -7.40 -2.89 19.93
N GLY A 269 -6.80 -2.86 18.74
CA GLY A 269 -5.93 -3.93 18.23
C GLY A 269 -6.64 -5.08 17.51
N ALA A 270 -7.96 -5.21 17.62
CA ALA A 270 -8.76 -6.14 16.84
C ALA A 270 -8.98 -5.62 15.42
N GLN A 271 -8.97 -6.51 14.43
CA GLN A 271 -9.29 -6.22 13.03
C GLN A 271 -10.46 -7.08 12.58
N ILE A 272 -11.50 -6.45 12.04
CA ILE A 272 -12.74 -7.13 11.65
C ILE A 272 -13.06 -6.75 10.20
N GLY A 273 -12.98 -7.75 9.30
CA GLY A 273 -13.39 -7.62 7.92
C GLY A 273 -14.90 -7.77 7.76
N VAL A 274 -15.53 -6.86 7.02
CA VAL A 274 -16.98 -6.83 6.81
C VAL A 274 -17.31 -6.63 5.35
N ARG A 275 -18.39 -7.26 4.89
CA ARG A 275 -19.00 -6.98 3.59
C ARG A 275 -20.33 -6.28 3.80
N VAL A 276 -20.55 -5.16 3.12
CA VAL A 276 -21.74 -4.34 3.29
C VAL A 276 -22.51 -4.25 1.99
N ARG A 277 -23.80 -4.60 2.02
CA ARG A 277 -24.68 -4.47 0.87
C ARG A 277 -25.85 -3.54 1.20
N GLU A 278 -25.93 -2.43 0.49
CA GLU A 278 -27.03 -1.49 0.62
C GLU A 278 -28.33 -2.04 0.01
N GLN A 279 -29.46 -1.64 0.59
CA GLN A 279 -30.79 -1.94 0.10
C GLN A 279 -31.51 -0.66 -0.34
N PRO A 280 -32.49 -0.75 -1.26
CA PRO A 280 -33.28 0.41 -1.70
C PRO A 280 -34.09 1.08 -0.58
N ASP A 281 -34.35 0.37 0.52
CA ASP A 281 -35.05 0.91 1.70
C ASP A 281 -34.13 1.69 2.67
N GLY A 282 -32.87 1.93 2.30
CA GLY A 282 -31.88 2.63 3.12
C GLY A 282 -31.22 1.77 4.19
N SER A 283 -31.64 0.51 4.35
CA SER A 283 -30.95 -0.43 5.25
C SER A 283 -29.70 -1.02 4.60
N ILE A 284 -28.79 -1.51 5.44
CA ILE A 284 -27.58 -2.21 5.02
C ILE A 284 -27.58 -3.63 5.58
N PHE A 285 -27.18 -4.59 4.75
CA PHE A 285 -26.81 -5.92 5.22
C PHE A 285 -25.32 -5.94 5.52
N VAL A 286 -24.98 -6.18 6.77
CA VAL A 286 -23.60 -6.31 7.24
C VAL A 286 -23.30 -7.79 7.42
N SER A 287 -22.38 -8.31 6.61
CA SER A 287 -21.91 -9.68 6.68
C SER A 287 -20.56 -9.73 7.38
N VAL A 288 -20.48 -10.53 8.46
CA VAL A 288 -19.25 -10.79 9.21
C VAL A 288 -19.10 -12.31 9.35
N GLY A 289 -18.09 -12.88 8.70
CA GLY A 289 -17.96 -14.33 8.56
C GLY A 289 -19.23 -14.94 7.93
N ASN A 290 -19.88 -15.86 8.65
CA ASN A 290 -21.11 -16.52 8.21
C ASN A 290 -22.39 -15.84 8.71
N THR A 291 -22.27 -14.74 9.45
CA THR A 291 -23.42 -14.03 10.04
C THR A 291 -23.79 -12.83 9.17
N VAL A 292 -25.09 -12.66 8.92
CA VAL A 292 -25.63 -11.51 8.18
C VAL A 292 -26.62 -10.78 9.08
N MET A 293 -26.39 -9.50 9.33
CA MET A 293 -27.29 -8.65 10.09
C MET A 293 -27.86 -7.53 9.23
N LYS A 294 -29.18 -7.33 9.28
CA LYS A 294 -29.83 -6.15 8.69
C LYS A 294 -29.77 -5.00 9.69
N VAL A 295 -29.14 -3.90 9.28
CA VAL A 295 -28.95 -2.70 10.09
C VAL A 295 -29.67 -1.54 9.40
N LEU A 296 -30.49 -0.81 10.14
CA LEU A 296 -31.12 0.43 9.69
C LEU A 296 -30.81 1.53 10.69
N GLY A 297 -30.14 2.59 10.27
CA GLY A 297 -29.81 3.73 11.11
C GLY A 297 -30.57 4.99 10.68
N THR A 298 -30.88 5.86 11.64
CA THR A 298 -31.37 7.22 11.40
C THR A 298 -30.59 8.16 12.32
N GLU A 299 -29.85 9.11 11.75
CA GLU A 299 -29.21 10.17 12.54
C GLU A 299 -30.28 11.18 12.98
N GLU A 300 -30.47 11.31 14.29
CA GLU A 300 -31.41 12.23 14.93
C GLU A 300 -30.63 13.31 15.71
N ALA A 301 -31.29 14.41 16.07
CA ALA A 301 -30.68 15.48 16.84
C ALA A 301 -30.21 15.06 18.24
N LEU A 302 -30.61 13.89 18.75
CA LEU A 302 -30.16 13.36 20.04
C LEU A 302 -29.08 12.28 19.91
N GLY A 303 -28.80 11.79 18.70
CA GLY A 303 -27.95 10.64 18.48
C GLY A 303 -28.32 9.79 17.28
N LEU A 304 -27.58 8.71 17.09
CA LEU A 304 -27.88 7.70 16.09
C LEU A 304 -28.91 6.72 16.64
N ARG A 305 -30.08 6.67 16.01
CA ARG A 305 -31.05 5.60 16.25
C ARG A 305 -30.72 4.41 15.36
N LEU A 306 -30.24 3.33 15.95
CA LEU A 306 -29.83 2.12 15.26
C LEU A 306 -30.85 1.00 15.49
N ARG A 307 -31.39 0.43 14.42
CA ARG A 307 -32.25 -0.75 14.45
C ARG A 307 -31.49 -1.97 13.95
N LEU A 308 -31.31 -2.93 14.84
CA LEU A 308 -30.67 -4.22 14.55
C LEU A 308 -31.77 -5.28 14.45
N ALA A 309 -31.95 -5.85 13.25
CA ALA A 309 -33.02 -6.79 13.00
C ALA A 309 -32.95 -8.01 13.93
N GLY A 310 -34.05 -8.29 14.64
CA GLY A 310 -34.16 -9.40 15.59
C GLY A 310 -33.57 -9.13 16.99
N ILE A 311 -32.93 -7.98 17.20
CA ILE A 311 -32.38 -7.56 18.49
C ILE A 311 -33.26 -6.47 19.08
N ALA A 312 -33.11 -5.23 18.60
CA ALA A 312 -33.78 -4.06 19.16
C ALA A 312 -33.59 -2.80 18.31
N THR A 313 -34.36 -1.77 18.67
CA THR A 313 -34.05 -0.38 18.33
C THR A 313 -33.26 0.23 19.49
N ILE A 314 -32.08 0.76 19.21
CA ILE A 314 -31.12 1.23 20.22
C ILE A 314 -30.75 2.68 19.89
N MET A 315 -30.68 3.52 20.92
CA MET A 315 -30.20 4.90 20.80
C MET A 315 -28.74 5.00 21.20
N LEU A 316 -27.89 5.48 20.29
CA LEU A 316 -26.53 5.89 20.59
C LEU A 316 -26.52 7.40 20.74
N PRO A 317 -26.53 7.94 21.97
CA PRO A 317 -26.63 9.38 22.18
C PRO A 317 -25.41 10.09 21.62
N THR A 318 -25.63 11.23 20.99
CA THR A 318 -24.56 12.20 20.77
C THR A 318 -24.30 12.88 22.10
N ILE A 319 -23.07 12.83 22.60
CA ILE A 319 -22.73 13.53 23.83
C ILE A 319 -22.72 15.02 23.56
N TYR A 320 -23.62 15.73 24.23
CA TYR A 320 -23.71 17.17 24.17
C TYR A 320 -22.99 17.80 25.36
N ASP A 321 -22.52 19.02 25.15
CA ASP A 321 -21.96 19.85 26.22
C ASP A 321 -23.06 20.10 27.28
N PRO A 322 -22.85 19.74 28.56
CA PRO A 322 -23.85 19.92 29.61
C PRO A 322 -24.18 21.40 29.89
N SER A 323 -23.40 22.35 29.34
CA SER A 323 -23.76 23.77 29.34
C SER A 323 -24.90 24.13 28.38
N GLU A 324 -25.33 23.21 27.51
CA GLU A 324 -26.45 23.41 26.59
C GLU A 324 -27.72 22.69 27.08
N LEU A 325 -28.76 23.47 27.42
CA LEU A 325 -30.06 22.93 27.79
C LEU A 325 -30.88 22.75 26.51
N ARG A 326 -31.07 21.50 26.09
CA ARG A 326 -31.81 21.14 24.86
C ARG A 326 -33.14 20.45 25.17
N SER A 327 -34.09 20.56 24.25
CA SER A 327 -35.38 19.85 24.34
C SER A 327 -35.19 18.37 24.04
N GLU A 328 -35.74 17.48 24.83
CA GLU A 328 -35.69 16.02 24.59
C GLU A 328 -36.79 15.56 23.61
N PHE A 329 -37.86 16.34 23.46
CA PHE A 329 -39.03 15.97 22.67
C PHE A 329 -39.64 17.20 21.98
N ASN A 330 -40.49 16.93 20.99
CA ASN A 330 -41.28 17.94 20.29
C ASN A 330 -42.42 18.43 21.19
N GLY A 331 -42.66 19.74 21.23
CA GLY A 331 -43.79 20.28 21.99
C GLY A 331 -43.80 21.80 22.04
N LYS A 332 -44.69 22.35 22.86
CA LYS A 332 -44.83 23.79 23.08
C LYS A 332 -44.29 24.18 24.45
N VAL A 333 -43.46 25.22 24.53
CA VAL A 333 -43.01 25.76 25.82
C VAL A 333 -44.20 26.40 26.53
N VAL A 334 -44.67 25.80 27.63
CA VAL A 334 -45.80 26.35 28.42
C VAL A 334 -45.28 27.48 29.29
N ARG A 335 -44.27 27.18 30.12
CA ARG A 335 -43.66 28.11 31.06
C ARG A 335 -42.30 27.63 31.51
N TYR A 336 -41.43 28.56 31.88
CA TYR A 336 -40.23 28.25 32.65
C TYR A 336 -40.61 28.19 34.14
N LEU A 337 -40.06 27.20 34.85
CA LEU A 337 -40.23 27.02 36.29
C LEU A 337 -39.21 27.82 37.10
N GLN A 338 -38.12 28.25 36.45
CA GLN A 338 -37.03 29.00 37.02
C GLN A 338 -36.87 30.32 36.25
N ASP A 339 -36.43 31.37 36.94
CA ASP A 339 -36.21 32.67 36.31
C ASP A 339 -34.94 32.68 35.46
N ASN A 340 -34.90 33.56 34.45
CA ASN A 340 -33.70 33.75 33.65
C ASN A 340 -32.56 34.29 34.54
N GLY A 341 -31.44 33.60 34.59
CA GLY A 341 -30.32 33.88 35.47
C GLY A 341 -30.45 33.29 36.88
N ALA A 342 -31.42 32.41 37.14
CA ALA A 342 -31.53 31.67 38.40
C ALA A 342 -30.52 30.51 38.45
N THR A 343 -30.06 30.17 39.65
CA THR A 343 -29.22 28.99 39.90
C THR A 343 -30.12 27.78 40.10
N VAL A 344 -29.83 26.69 39.39
CA VAL A 344 -30.53 25.40 39.50
C VAL A 344 -29.57 24.30 39.91
N LYS A 345 -30.08 23.28 40.57
CA LYS A 345 -29.34 22.05 40.86
C LYS A 345 -29.57 21.00 39.76
N GLU A 346 -28.63 20.09 39.61
CA GLU A 346 -28.79 18.90 38.76
C GLU A 346 -30.09 18.14 39.10
N GLY A 347 -30.88 17.81 38.09
CA GLY A 347 -32.17 17.15 38.23
C GLY A 347 -33.32 18.06 38.65
N GLU A 348 -33.07 19.36 38.90
CA GLU A 348 -34.10 20.33 39.24
C GLU A 348 -34.92 20.72 37.98
N PRO A 349 -36.26 20.66 38.03
CA PRO A 349 -37.10 21.10 36.92
C PRO A 349 -36.91 22.59 36.60
N TYR A 350 -36.72 22.93 35.33
CA TYR A 350 -36.52 24.31 34.90
C TYR A 350 -37.51 24.83 33.85
N VAL A 351 -38.12 23.94 33.05
CA VAL A 351 -39.11 24.31 32.04
C VAL A 351 -40.18 23.24 31.91
N GLU A 352 -41.42 23.64 31.65
CA GLU A 352 -42.53 22.75 31.32
C GLU A 352 -42.89 22.89 29.84
N LEU A 353 -42.93 21.74 29.18
CA LEU A 353 -43.35 21.60 27.79
C LEU A 353 -44.71 20.89 27.74
N GLU A 354 -45.58 21.33 26.84
CA GLU A 354 -46.82 20.65 26.50
C GLU A 354 -46.58 19.83 25.23
N ALA A 355 -46.78 18.52 25.32
CA ALA A 355 -46.77 17.63 24.18
C ALA A 355 -47.86 16.55 24.38
N MET A 356 -48.62 16.24 23.33
CA MET A 356 -49.70 15.24 23.39
C MET A 356 -50.71 15.48 24.54
N LYS A 357 -51.05 16.76 24.76
CA LYS A 357 -51.92 17.26 25.85
C LYS A 357 -51.44 16.93 27.27
N MET A 358 -50.19 16.49 27.42
CA MET A 358 -49.54 16.30 28.70
C MET A 358 -48.53 17.41 28.95
N ILE A 359 -48.44 17.84 30.22
CA ILE A 359 -47.42 18.79 30.67
C ILE A 359 -46.27 17.97 31.25
N MET A 360 -45.07 18.15 30.70
CA MET A 360 -43.86 17.44 31.09
C MET A 360 -42.78 18.43 31.53
N PRO A 361 -42.26 18.31 32.76
CA PRO A 361 -41.14 19.12 33.22
C PRO A 361 -39.81 18.56 32.70
N LEU A 362 -39.00 19.40 32.05
CA LEU A 362 -37.60 19.12 31.79
C LEU A 362 -36.74 19.54 32.98
N ARG A 363 -35.73 18.73 33.25
CA ARG A 363 -34.81 18.88 34.39
C ARG A 363 -33.44 19.34 33.92
N ALA A 364 -32.75 20.11 34.73
CA ALA A 364 -31.41 20.57 34.43
C ALA A 364 -30.42 19.39 34.43
N SER A 365 -29.56 19.32 33.42
CA SER A 365 -28.54 18.28 33.22
C SER A 365 -27.35 18.40 34.18
N ALA A 366 -27.12 19.58 34.74
CA ALA A 366 -26.07 19.87 35.70
C ALA A 366 -26.47 21.05 36.59
N SER A 367 -25.67 21.33 37.63
CA SER A 367 -25.88 22.49 38.50
C SER A 367 -25.22 23.74 37.91
N GLY A 368 -25.94 24.86 37.91
CA GLY A 368 -25.42 26.11 37.34
C GLY A 368 -26.48 27.19 37.18
N ARG A 369 -26.10 28.27 36.50
CA ARG A 369 -26.97 29.43 36.26
C ARG A 369 -27.65 29.33 34.89
N ILE A 370 -28.97 29.28 34.86
CA ILE A 370 -29.74 29.12 33.62
C ILE A 370 -29.84 30.45 32.87
N SER A 371 -29.72 30.40 31.56
CA SER A 371 -30.11 31.45 30.63
C SER A 371 -31.15 30.93 29.64
N HIS A 372 -32.30 31.61 29.51
CA HIS A 372 -33.37 31.20 28.61
C HIS A 372 -33.02 31.55 27.16
N GLY A 373 -33.12 30.57 26.26
CA GLY A 373 -32.87 30.74 24.82
C GLY A 373 -34.14 30.84 23.97
N LYS A 374 -35.30 30.40 24.50
CA LYS A 374 -36.60 30.41 23.80
C LYS A 374 -37.66 31.13 24.64
N SER A 375 -38.61 31.79 23.98
CA SER A 375 -39.77 32.41 24.65
C SER A 375 -40.85 31.39 24.99
N THR A 376 -41.63 31.66 26.04
CA THR A 376 -42.86 30.90 26.32
C THR A 376 -43.84 30.98 25.15
N GLY A 377 -44.57 29.89 24.90
CA GLY A 377 -45.45 29.72 23.76
C GLY A 377 -44.79 29.24 22.46
N SER A 378 -43.45 29.18 22.40
CA SER A 378 -42.72 28.69 21.22
C SER A 378 -42.91 27.20 21.02
N ILE A 379 -43.03 26.78 19.76
CA ILE A 379 -42.95 25.37 19.35
C ILE A 379 -41.46 25.01 19.27
N VAL A 380 -41.09 23.89 19.89
CA VAL A 380 -39.71 23.38 19.95
C VAL A 380 -39.66 21.96 19.43
N GLN A 381 -38.59 21.62 18.72
CA GLN A 381 -38.30 20.27 18.26
C GLN A 381 -37.31 19.57 19.19
N ALA A 382 -37.29 18.24 19.18
CA ALA A 382 -36.27 17.45 19.86
C ALA A 382 -34.86 17.89 19.40
N GLY A 383 -33.97 18.17 20.35
CA GLY A 383 -32.63 18.71 20.13
C GLY A 383 -32.54 20.24 20.09
N ASP A 384 -33.65 20.98 20.04
CA ASP A 384 -33.62 22.45 20.03
C ASP A 384 -33.01 23.00 21.32
N LEU A 385 -32.16 24.02 21.20
CA LEU A 385 -31.60 24.73 22.35
C LEU A 385 -32.68 25.57 23.04
N LEU A 386 -33.03 25.18 24.26
CA LEU A 386 -33.99 25.87 25.14
C LEU A 386 -33.32 26.94 26.00
N GLY A 387 -32.02 26.80 26.23
CA GLY A 387 -31.22 27.72 27.04
C GLY A 387 -29.78 27.28 27.18
N LYS A 388 -28.97 28.06 27.90
CA LYS A 388 -27.62 27.66 28.30
C LYS A 388 -27.50 27.64 29.83
N LEU A 389 -26.60 26.83 30.32
CA LEU A 389 -26.28 26.68 31.74
C LEU A 389 -24.82 27.09 31.96
N GLU A 390 -24.59 28.16 32.71
CA GLU A 390 -23.25 28.47 33.23
C GLU A 390 -22.98 27.51 34.41
N LEU A 391 -22.17 26.48 34.16
CA LEU A 391 -21.88 25.43 35.14
C LEU A 391 -21.14 25.98 36.37
N ASP A 392 -21.59 25.59 37.57
CA ASP A 392 -20.92 25.95 38.83
C ASP A 392 -19.53 25.27 38.95
N ASP A 393 -19.40 24.07 38.40
CA ASP A 393 -18.14 23.32 38.29
C ASP A 393 -17.89 22.89 36.83
N PRO A 394 -17.00 23.57 36.10
CA PRO A 394 -16.63 23.21 34.73
C PRO A 394 -16.01 21.82 34.58
N SER A 395 -15.59 21.18 35.68
CA SER A 395 -15.02 19.83 35.68
C SER A 395 -16.06 18.69 35.82
N SER A 396 -17.32 19.03 36.08
CA SER A 396 -18.46 18.09 36.13
C SER A 396 -18.93 17.59 34.75
N VAL A 397 -18.32 18.08 33.67
CA VAL A 397 -18.53 17.56 32.31
C VAL A 397 -18.15 16.09 32.30
N GLN A 398 -19.13 15.19 32.12
CA GLN A 398 -18.88 13.75 32.06
C GLN A 398 -17.79 13.45 31.04
N SER A 399 -16.59 13.12 31.53
CA SER A 399 -15.47 12.78 30.68
C SER A 399 -15.67 11.35 30.18
N VAL A 400 -16.07 11.21 28.93
CA VAL A 400 -16.10 9.92 28.25
C VAL A 400 -14.71 9.28 28.35
N VAL A 401 -14.65 8.05 28.86
CA VAL A 401 -13.38 7.32 28.98
C VAL A 401 -13.13 6.57 27.67
N PRO A 402 -11.92 6.62 27.09
CA PRO A 402 -11.59 5.80 25.93
C PRO A 402 -11.67 4.31 26.28
N PHE A 403 -12.17 3.50 25.35
CA PHE A 403 -12.17 2.05 25.50
C PHE A 403 -10.75 1.49 25.36
N GLU A 404 -10.26 0.80 26.40
CA GLU A 404 -8.92 0.17 26.44
C GLU A 404 -8.98 -1.37 26.56
N GLY A 405 -10.18 -1.96 26.44
CA GLY A 405 -10.40 -3.40 26.60
C GLY A 405 -10.16 -4.23 25.32
N GLU A 406 -10.33 -5.54 25.44
CA GLU A 406 -10.35 -6.46 24.29
C GLU A 406 -11.73 -6.41 23.62
N PHE A 407 -11.80 -6.05 22.33
CA PHE A 407 -13.06 -5.95 21.60
C PHE A 407 -13.50 -7.31 21.06
N LYS A 408 -14.65 -7.83 21.53
CA LYS A 408 -15.20 -9.13 21.10
C LYS A 408 -16.58 -8.96 20.49
N LEU A 409 -16.69 -9.32 19.22
CA LEU A 409 -17.97 -9.35 18.51
C LEU A 409 -18.64 -10.70 18.75
N SER A 410 -19.92 -10.73 19.15
CA SER A 410 -20.61 -11.99 19.47
C SER A 410 -20.75 -12.93 18.26
N THR A 411 -20.70 -12.36 17.06
CA THR A 411 -20.88 -13.03 15.77
C THR A 411 -19.57 -13.46 15.12
N ALA A 412 -18.42 -13.01 15.63
CA ALA A 412 -17.12 -13.49 15.19
C ALA A 412 -16.75 -14.72 16.02
N GLY A 413 -16.63 -15.89 15.37
CA GLY A 413 -16.03 -17.06 16.02
C GLY A 413 -14.64 -16.74 16.57
N THR A 414 -14.12 -17.60 17.44
CA THR A 414 -12.82 -17.42 18.14
C THR A 414 -11.59 -17.29 17.23
N ASP A 415 -11.74 -17.46 15.93
CA ASP A 415 -10.70 -17.21 14.94
C ASP A 415 -11.02 -15.88 14.25
N GLY A 416 -10.17 -14.88 14.45
CA GLY A 416 -10.25 -13.60 13.75
C GLY A 416 -10.45 -13.87 12.26
N VAL A 417 -11.62 -13.50 11.75
CA VAL A 417 -12.04 -13.82 10.39
C VAL A 417 -11.11 -13.08 9.43
N SER A 418 -10.12 -13.82 8.92
CA SER A 418 -9.31 -13.44 7.78
C SER A 418 -10.23 -12.97 6.65
N PRO A 419 -9.84 -11.95 5.86
CA PRO A 419 -10.58 -11.58 4.66
C PRO A 419 -10.95 -12.84 3.89
N THR A 420 -12.23 -12.97 3.54
CA THR A 420 -12.81 -14.14 2.88
C THR A 420 -11.87 -14.65 1.79
N ALA A 421 -11.32 -15.86 1.99
CA ALA A 421 -10.46 -16.59 1.06
C ALA A 421 -11.19 -17.06 -0.22
N GLU A 422 -12.12 -16.25 -0.72
CA GLU A 422 -13.02 -16.56 -1.83
C GLU A 422 -12.73 -15.75 -3.10
N ASP A 423 -12.02 -14.61 -2.99
CA ASP A 423 -11.72 -13.78 -4.15
C ASP A 423 -10.52 -14.34 -4.93
N HIS A 424 -10.59 -14.29 -6.25
CA HIS A 424 -9.49 -14.74 -7.10
C HIS A 424 -8.24 -13.87 -6.80
N PRO A 425 -7.02 -14.43 -6.67
CA PRO A 425 -5.83 -13.66 -6.25
C PRO A 425 -5.54 -12.42 -7.12
N LEU A 426 -5.90 -12.48 -8.41
CA LEU A 426 -5.80 -11.33 -9.31
C LEU A 426 -6.75 -10.19 -8.93
N GLU A 427 -7.96 -10.51 -8.49
CA GLU A 427 -8.98 -9.52 -8.11
C GLU A 427 -8.53 -8.70 -6.89
N GLU A 428 -7.92 -9.35 -5.90
CA GLU A 428 -7.34 -8.65 -4.74
C GLU A 428 -6.28 -7.62 -5.17
N VAL A 429 -5.38 -8.00 -6.08
CA VAL A 429 -4.35 -7.09 -6.60
C VAL A 429 -4.98 -5.96 -7.42
N MET A 430 -6.02 -6.24 -8.21
CA MET A 430 -6.73 -5.23 -8.99
C MET A 430 -7.42 -4.19 -8.09
N LEU A 431 -8.03 -4.61 -6.98
CA LEU A 431 -8.62 -3.67 -6.00
C LEU A 431 -7.57 -2.71 -5.43
N VAL A 432 -6.37 -3.20 -5.12
CA VAL A 432 -5.26 -2.33 -4.68
C VAL A 432 -4.84 -1.36 -5.79
N LEU A 433 -4.79 -1.83 -7.04
CA LEU A 433 -4.56 -0.99 -8.22
C LEU A 433 -5.73 -0.07 -8.55
N ASP A 434 -6.90 -0.23 -7.94
CA ASP A 434 -8.03 0.70 -8.07
C ASP A 434 -8.00 1.79 -6.99
N GLY A 435 -7.05 1.71 -6.06
CA GLY A 435 -6.84 2.67 -4.98
C GLY A 435 -7.45 2.26 -3.64
N TYR A 436 -7.98 1.03 -3.52
CA TYR A 436 -8.44 0.50 -2.25
C TYR A 436 -7.27 0.13 -1.32
N VAL A 437 -7.53 0.12 -0.01
CA VAL A 437 -6.51 -0.21 0.99
C VAL A 437 -6.16 -1.70 0.89
N PRO A 438 -4.87 -2.06 0.79
CA PRO A 438 -4.47 -3.45 0.70
C PRO A 438 -4.76 -4.21 2.00
N SER A 439 -5.19 -5.46 1.89
CA SER A 439 -5.44 -6.36 3.02
C SER A 439 -4.14 -6.86 3.68
N SER A 440 -3.05 -6.99 2.91
CA SER A 440 -1.72 -7.40 3.35
C SER A 440 -0.63 -6.60 2.63
N LYS A 441 0.66 -6.89 2.85
CA LYS A 441 1.71 -6.14 2.17
C LYS A 441 1.67 -6.40 0.66
N PRO A 442 1.93 -5.40 -0.21
CA PRO A 442 1.95 -5.58 -1.67
C PRO A 442 2.83 -6.74 -2.16
N THR A 443 3.95 -6.99 -1.50
CA THR A 443 4.84 -8.12 -1.81
C THR A 443 4.22 -9.48 -1.52
N GLU A 444 3.41 -9.58 -0.45
CA GLU A 444 2.71 -10.80 -0.05
C GLU A 444 1.53 -11.05 -0.99
N LEU A 445 0.79 -10.01 -1.38
CA LEU A 445 -0.28 -10.11 -2.38
C LEU A 445 0.22 -10.63 -3.73
N VAL A 446 1.34 -10.10 -4.22
CA VAL A 446 1.93 -10.58 -5.49
C VAL A 446 2.49 -12.00 -5.36
N ALA A 447 3.05 -12.36 -4.20
CA ALA A 447 3.46 -13.74 -3.94
C ALA A 447 2.26 -14.71 -3.93
N HIS A 448 1.14 -14.30 -3.33
CA HIS A 448 -0.12 -15.05 -3.33
C HIS A 448 -0.69 -15.20 -4.76
N LEU A 449 -0.64 -14.13 -5.56
CA LEU A 449 -1.03 -14.16 -6.97
C LEU A 449 -0.24 -15.20 -7.77
N VAL A 450 1.10 -15.19 -7.65
CA VAL A 450 1.97 -16.12 -8.39
C VAL A 450 1.84 -17.55 -7.85
N GLY A 451 1.72 -17.72 -6.53
CA GLY A 451 1.56 -19.04 -5.89
C GLY A 451 0.20 -19.68 -6.16
N GLY A 452 -0.86 -18.87 -6.31
CA GLY A 452 -2.23 -19.33 -6.54
C GLY A 452 -2.56 -19.64 -8.00
N LEU A 453 -1.76 -19.16 -8.96
CA LEU A 453 -1.99 -19.36 -10.39
C LEU A 453 -1.06 -20.42 -11.02
N PRO A 454 -1.53 -21.17 -12.03
CA PRO A 454 -0.66 -22.05 -12.83
C PRO A 454 0.46 -21.25 -13.52
N PRO A 455 1.66 -21.82 -13.73
CA PRO A 455 2.78 -21.14 -14.39
C PRO A 455 2.46 -20.56 -15.79
N ALA A 456 1.54 -21.18 -16.52
CA ALA A 456 1.09 -20.70 -17.84
C ALA A 456 0.33 -19.36 -17.77
N GLU A 457 -0.26 -19.03 -16.61
CA GLU A 457 -1.08 -17.83 -16.42
C GLU A 457 -0.31 -16.66 -15.79
N HIS A 458 0.91 -16.90 -15.26
CA HIS A 458 1.73 -15.89 -14.60
C HIS A 458 2.01 -14.68 -15.48
N ALA A 459 2.35 -14.90 -16.76
CA ALA A 459 2.58 -13.82 -17.71
C ALA A 459 1.30 -13.01 -17.99
N GLY A 460 0.15 -13.69 -18.11
CA GLY A 460 -1.16 -13.03 -18.31
C GLY A 460 -1.54 -12.15 -17.13
N ALA A 461 -1.39 -12.65 -15.90
CA ALA A 461 -1.66 -11.90 -14.68
C ALA A 461 -0.73 -10.70 -14.52
N ALA A 462 0.57 -10.87 -14.79
CA ALA A 462 1.55 -9.77 -14.76
C ALA A 462 1.20 -8.67 -15.79
N MET A 463 0.81 -9.05 -17.01
CA MET A 463 0.37 -8.10 -18.04
C MET A 463 -0.87 -7.33 -17.58
N ALA A 464 -1.88 -8.01 -17.03
CA ALA A 464 -3.09 -7.36 -16.55
C ALA A 464 -2.80 -6.31 -15.45
N VAL A 465 -1.92 -6.64 -14.50
CA VAL A 465 -1.47 -5.71 -13.45
C VAL A 465 -0.77 -4.49 -14.05
N ILE A 466 0.16 -4.70 -14.99
CA ILE A 466 0.89 -3.61 -15.63
C ILE A 466 -0.04 -2.74 -16.47
N ASP A 467 -0.95 -3.34 -17.23
CA ASP A 467 -1.92 -2.62 -18.07
C ASP A 467 -2.82 -1.74 -17.22
N ARG A 468 -3.35 -2.25 -16.08
CA ARG A 468 -4.16 -1.46 -15.15
C ARG A 468 -3.36 -0.33 -14.51
N TYR A 469 -2.10 -0.56 -14.16
CA TYR A 469 -1.22 0.48 -13.64
C TYR A 469 -1.00 1.59 -14.68
N LEU A 470 -0.65 1.23 -15.91
CA LEU A 470 -0.41 2.18 -17.00
C LEU A 470 -1.67 2.93 -17.42
N GLU A 471 -2.85 2.30 -17.39
CA GLU A 471 -4.13 2.95 -17.70
C GLU A 471 -4.36 4.19 -16.83
N VAL A 472 -3.99 4.12 -15.56
CA VAL A 472 -4.11 5.24 -14.62
C VAL A 472 -2.94 6.21 -14.77
N GLU A 473 -1.71 5.72 -14.56
CA GLU A 473 -0.54 6.58 -14.36
C GLU A 473 -0.16 7.36 -15.62
N SER A 474 -0.44 6.83 -16.81
CA SER A 474 -0.18 7.55 -18.07
C SER A 474 -0.99 8.84 -18.20
N ASN A 475 -2.09 9.01 -17.46
CA ASN A 475 -2.83 10.29 -17.44
C ASN A 475 -2.17 11.33 -16.53
N PHE A 476 -1.44 10.90 -15.50
CA PHE A 476 -0.81 11.78 -14.50
C PHE A 476 0.67 12.05 -14.80
N ALA A 477 1.31 11.14 -15.55
CA ALA A 477 2.73 11.14 -15.81
C ALA A 477 2.97 11.09 -17.33
N ASP A 478 2.76 12.23 -18.00
CA ASP A 478 2.98 12.37 -19.44
C ASP A 478 4.49 12.36 -19.76
N PRO A 479 4.99 11.40 -20.56
CA PRO A 479 6.40 11.33 -20.94
C PRO A 479 6.87 12.55 -21.76
N GLU A 480 5.96 13.19 -22.51
CA GLU A 480 6.28 14.29 -23.44
C GLU A 480 6.18 15.67 -22.78
N ASP A 481 5.33 15.84 -21.76
CA ASP A 481 5.12 17.12 -21.06
C ASP A 481 5.11 16.99 -19.52
N GLN A 482 6.31 17.05 -18.94
CA GLN A 482 6.54 16.99 -17.49
C GLN A 482 6.38 18.35 -16.78
N SER A 483 5.85 19.36 -17.47
CA SER A 483 5.63 20.71 -16.93
C SER A 483 4.25 20.92 -16.33
N ARG A 484 3.31 20.01 -16.63
CA ARG A 484 1.91 20.09 -16.18
C ARG A 484 1.80 20.00 -14.66
N THR A 485 1.01 20.89 -14.08
CA THR A 485 0.65 20.81 -12.66
C THR A 485 -0.45 19.77 -12.45
N GLN A 486 -0.60 19.26 -11.22
CA GLN A 486 -1.67 18.31 -10.87
C GLN A 486 -3.06 18.86 -11.21
N ASP A 487 -3.29 20.16 -11.02
CA ASP A 487 -4.56 20.81 -11.35
C ASP A 487 -4.82 20.81 -12.87
N GLN A 488 -3.79 21.02 -13.69
CA GLN A 488 -3.89 20.96 -15.15
C GLN A 488 -4.13 19.53 -15.66
N VAL A 489 -3.62 18.52 -14.96
CA VAL A 489 -3.93 17.11 -15.24
C VAL A 489 -5.39 16.81 -14.93
N GLN A 490 -5.85 17.18 -13.73
CA GLN A 490 -7.22 16.92 -13.29
C GLN A 490 -8.26 17.66 -14.15
N ALA A 491 -8.02 18.92 -14.50
CA ALA A 491 -8.88 19.65 -15.44
C ALA A 491 -8.93 18.98 -16.82
N GLY A 492 -7.80 18.42 -17.28
CA GLY A 492 -7.73 17.62 -18.51
C GLY A 492 -8.57 16.34 -18.42
N LEU A 493 -8.53 15.64 -17.28
CA LEU A 493 -9.34 14.44 -17.03
C LEU A 493 -10.84 14.74 -17.01
N ILE A 494 -11.26 15.83 -16.37
CA ILE A 494 -12.67 16.28 -16.36
C ILE A 494 -13.16 16.55 -17.78
N ASN A 495 -12.35 17.25 -18.59
CA ASN A 495 -12.70 17.50 -19.99
C ASN A 495 -12.76 16.22 -20.84
N LYS A 496 -11.88 15.25 -20.58
CA LYS A 496 -11.82 13.96 -21.26
C LYS A 496 -13.02 13.07 -20.92
N TYR A 497 -13.47 13.07 -19.67
CA TYR A 497 -14.54 12.22 -19.15
C TYR A 497 -15.79 13.01 -18.69
N LYS A 498 -16.14 14.07 -19.42
CA LYS A 498 -17.29 14.95 -19.13
C LYS A 498 -18.63 14.23 -19.01
N ASP A 499 -18.81 13.11 -19.71
CA ASP A 499 -20.03 12.29 -19.69
C ASP A 499 -20.02 11.24 -18.57
N ASP A 500 -18.87 11.01 -17.93
CA ASP A 500 -18.68 10.06 -16.83
C ASP A 500 -17.66 10.59 -15.80
N LEU A 501 -18.13 11.49 -14.95
CA LEU A 501 -17.31 12.09 -13.89
C LEU A 501 -16.89 11.06 -12.82
N ARG A 502 -17.58 9.91 -12.72
CA ARG A 502 -17.20 8.87 -11.77
C ARG A 502 -15.84 8.27 -12.14
N LYS A 503 -15.58 8.10 -13.44
CA LYS A 503 -14.27 7.66 -13.92
C LYS A 503 -13.14 8.61 -13.50
N VAL A 504 -13.39 9.92 -13.41
CA VAL A 504 -12.39 10.88 -12.91
C VAL A 504 -12.09 10.66 -11.43
N LEU A 505 -13.13 10.45 -10.61
CA LEU A 505 -12.97 10.10 -9.21
C LEU A 505 -12.17 8.80 -9.06
N ASP A 506 -12.54 7.74 -9.77
CA ASP A 506 -11.88 6.44 -9.66
C ASP A 506 -10.39 6.50 -10.07
N LEU A 507 -10.06 7.20 -11.16
CA LEU A 507 -8.67 7.42 -11.59
C LEU A 507 -7.87 8.26 -10.56
N THR A 508 -8.51 9.25 -9.93
CA THR A 508 -7.86 10.09 -8.93
C THR A 508 -7.67 9.36 -7.61
N LEU A 509 -8.64 8.55 -7.20
CA LEU A 509 -8.57 7.67 -6.03
C LEU A 509 -7.44 6.65 -6.21
N SER A 510 -7.40 6.02 -7.38
CA SER A 510 -6.32 5.16 -7.86
C SER A 510 -4.95 5.84 -7.72
N HIS A 511 -4.76 7.02 -8.32
CA HIS A 511 -3.48 7.73 -8.27
C HIS A 511 -3.11 8.23 -6.86
N SER A 512 -4.09 8.48 -5.98
CA SER A 512 -3.82 8.87 -4.58
C SER A 512 -3.04 7.80 -3.80
N GLN A 513 -3.10 6.54 -4.23
CA GLN A 513 -2.37 5.40 -3.66
C GLN A 513 -1.12 5.03 -4.48
N LEU A 514 -0.51 5.99 -5.18
CA LEU A 514 0.67 5.75 -6.04
C LEU A 514 1.79 4.97 -5.34
N GLY A 515 2.09 5.29 -4.07
CA GLY A 515 3.13 4.58 -3.31
C GLY A 515 2.87 3.06 -3.21
N VAL A 516 1.65 2.67 -2.84
CA VAL A 516 1.26 1.25 -2.71
C VAL A 516 1.24 0.57 -4.09
N ARG A 517 0.74 1.26 -5.11
CA ARG A 517 0.72 0.76 -6.50
C ARG A 517 2.12 0.51 -7.03
N ASN A 518 3.07 1.40 -6.73
CA ASN A 518 4.48 1.23 -7.10
C ASN A 518 5.08 -0.01 -6.44
N GLU A 519 4.76 -0.28 -5.17
CA GLU A 519 5.20 -1.51 -4.50
C GLU A 519 4.65 -2.78 -5.15
N VAL A 520 3.37 -2.78 -5.55
CA VAL A 520 2.76 -3.89 -6.32
C VAL A 520 3.51 -4.11 -7.63
N VAL A 521 3.70 -3.06 -8.43
CA VAL A 521 4.39 -3.19 -9.73
C VAL A 521 5.84 -3.60 -9.57
N LEU A 522 6.56 -3.07 -8.56
CA LEU A 522 7.92 -3.50 -8.24
C LEU A 522 7.96 -4.99 -7.88
N ALA A 523 7.00 -5.48 -7.11
CA ALA A 523 6.90 -6.89 -6.78
C ALA A 523 6.63 -7.74 -8.04
N VAL A 524 5.74 -7.30 -8.93
CA VAL A 524 5.47 -7.99 -10.21
C VAL A 524 6.71 -8.00 -11.11
N LEU A 525 7.40 -6.88 -11.29
CA LEU A 525 8.63 -6.83 -12.09
C LEU A 525 9.71 -7.78 -11.55
N ARG A 526 9.83 -7.91 -10.22
CA ARG A 526 10.75 -8.87 -9.59
C ARG A 526 10.34 -10.32 -9.86
N THR A 527 9.05 -10.65 -9.84
CA THR A 527 8.59 -12.02 -10.12
C THR A 527 8.65 -12.38 -11.59
N VAL A 528 8.46 -11.44 -12.51
CA VAL A 528 8.58 -11.65 -13.96
C VAL A 528 9.95 -12.21 -14.36
N ARG A 529 11.01 -11.89 -13.60
CA ARG A 529 12.35 -12.45 -13.80
C ARG A 529 12.45 -13.97 -13.59
N SER A 530 11.56 -14.58 -12.80
CA SER A 530 11.64 -16.01 -12.48
C SER A 530 11.07 -16.91 -13.58
N PHE A 531 10.10 -16.42 -14.36
CA PHE A 531 9.44 -17.19 -15.42
C PHE A 531 9.73 -16.68 -16.84
N GLY A 532 10.47 -15.57 -16.99
CA GLY A 532 10.90 -15.03 -18.27
C GLY A 532 9.86 -14.15 -18.97
N GLY A 533 10.30 -13.39 -19.98
CA GLY A 533 9.48 -12.38 -20.65
C GLY A 533 8.95 -12.88 -21.99
N SER A 534 7.62 -12.96 -22.15
CA SER A 534 7.03 -13.03 -23.49
C SER A 534 7.26 -11.70 -24.23
N PRO A 535 7.30 -11.68 -25.57
CA PRO A 535 7.44 -10.43 -26.33
C PRO A 535 6.39 -9.37 -25.96
N GLU A 536 5.17 -9.81 -25.71
CA GLU A 536 4.05 -8.96 -25.29
C GLU A 536 4.28 -8.34 -23.91
N LEU A 537 4.77 -9.13 -22.94
CA LEU A 537 5.11 -8.65 -21.60
C LEU A 537 6.28 -7.65 -21.62
N LEU A 538 7.30 -7.92 -22.44
CA LEU A 538 8.43 -7.00 -22.63
C LEU A 538 7.98 -5.67 -23.22
N GLU A 539 6.99 -5.64 -24.12
CA GLU A 539 6.42 -4.40 -24.62
C GLU A 539 5.80 -3.55 -23.50
N ARG A 540 5.05 -4.18 -22.57
CA ARG A 540 4.43 -3.49 -21.42
C ARG A 540 5.47 -2.96 -20.43
N ILE A 541 6.49 -3.75 -20.13
CA ILE A 541 7.64 -3.29 -19.32
C ILE A 541 8.36 -2.13 -20.04
N GLY A 542 8.42 -2.19 -21.38
CA GLY A 542 8.84 -1.10 -22.26
C GLY A 542 8.08 0.19 -22.00
N SER A 543 6.75 0.12 -21.92
CA SER A 543 5.90 1.27 -21.62
C SER A 543 6.15 1.83 -20.21
N ILE A 544 6.33 0.98 -19.19
CA ILE A 544 6.72 1.43 -17.84
C ILE A 544 8.04 2.20 -17.88
N SER A 545 9.03 1.70 -18.63
CA SER A 545 10.38 2.32 -18.71
C SER A 545 10.40 3.75 -19.30
N ARG A 546 9.32 4.13 -19.98
CA ARG A 546 9.12 5.45 -20.60
C ARG A 546 8.40 6.44 -19.68
N LEU A 547 7.86 6.00 -18.54
CA LEU A 547 7.30 6.91 -17.54
C LEU A 547 8.38 7.89 -17.06
N PRO A 548 8.00 9.12 -16.68
CA PRO A 548 8.95 10.15 -16.28
C PRO A 548 9.68 9.79 -14.98
N THR A 549 11.00 9.99 -14.96
CA THR A 549 11.87 9.83 -13.77
C THR A 549 11.84 11.07 -12.86
N LYS A 550 10.68 11.74 -12.80
CA LYS A 550 10.46 12.93 -11.97
C LYS A 550 9.27 12.64 -11.07
N GLY A 551 9.54 12.21 -9.84
CA GLY A 551 8.51 12.03 -8.82
C GLY A 551 8.64 10.71 -8.08
N GLN A 552 7.52 10.02 -7.88
CA GLN A 552 7.49 8.77 -7.11
C GLN A 552 7.72 7.51 -7.98
N TYR A 553 7.86 7.66 -9.31
CA TYR A 553 7.98 6.55 -10.28
C TYR A 553 9.39 5.99 -10.46
N ASP A 554 10.41 6.66 -9.93
CA ASP A 554 11.83 6.43 -10.25
C ASP A 554 12.26 4.96 -10.06
N GLU A 555 11.85 4.33 -8.96
CA GLU A 555 12.19 2.94 -8.64
C GLU A 555 11.59 1.96 -9.66
N VAL A 556 10.33 2.17 -10.04
CA VAL A 556 9.59 1.31 -10.99
C VAL A 556 10.21 1.41 -12.39
N VAL A 557 10.52 2.64 -12.84
CA VAL A 557 11.12 2.91 -14.15
C VAL A 557 12.50 2.29 -14.28
N LEU A 558 13.35 2.46 -13.26
CA LEU A 558 14.71 1.92 -13.27
C LEU A 558 14.72 0.39 -13.27
N LEU A 559 13.82 -0.23 -12.51
CA LEU A 559 13.69 -1.69 -12.49
C LEU A 559 13.22 -2.21 -13.86
N ALA A 560 12.22 -1.58 -14.46
CA ALA A 560 11.73 -1.93 -15.80
C ALA A 560 12.82 -1.81 -16.88
N ARG A 561 13.65 -0.76 -16.84
CA ARG A 561 14.81 -0.61 -17.76
C ARG A 561 15.83 -1.73 -17.58
N GLN A 562 16.10 -2.11 -16.33
CA GLN A 562 17.00 -3.22 -16.04
C GLN A 562 16.44 -4.54 -16.60
N ASP A 563 15.15 -4.79 -16.43
CA ASP A 563 14.48 -6.01 -16.89
C ASP A 563 14.56 -6.15 -18.40
N LEU A 564 14.22 -5.09 -19.15
CA LEU A 564 14.31 -5.08 -20.62
C LEU A 564 15.71 -5.47 -21.13
N GLY A 565 16.77 -4.94 -20.51
CA GLY A 565 18.14 -5.25 -20.90
C GLY A 565 18.57 -6.68 -20.56
N THR A 566 17.99 -7.28 -19.52
CA THR A 566 18.34 -8.66 -19.09
C THR A 566 17.48 -9.73 -19.75
N MET A 567 16.22 -9.44 -20.06
CA MET A 567 15.25 -10.42 -20.56
C MET A 567 15.28 -10.55 -22.09
N ASP A 568 15.82 -9.58 -22.82
CA ASP A 568 16.13 -9.71 -24.25
C ASP A 568 17.32 -10.67 -24.51
N ALA A 569 18.04 -11.07 -23.46
CA ALA A 569 19.09 -12.07 -23.53
C ALA A 569 18.55 -13.50 -23.63
N LYS A 570 19.19 -14.33 -24.46
CA LYS A 570 18.99 -15.79 -24.43
C LYS A 570 19.18 -16.34 -23.00
N PRO A 571 18.40 -17.37 -22.59
CA PRO A 571 18.58 -18.07 -21.30
C PRO A 571 20.03 -18.49 -21.06
N PHE A 572 20.44 -18.50 -19.79
CA PHE A 572 21.83 -18.76 -19.39
C PHE A 572 22.36 -20.09 -19.93
N GLU A 573 21.59 -21.16 -19.78
CA GLU A 573 21.95 -22.52 -20.20
C GLU A 573 22.16 -22.60 -21.70
N ARG A 574 21.29 -21.94 -22.48
CA ARG A 574 21.40 -21.89 -23.93
C ARG A 574 22.63 -21.09 -24.38
N ARG A 575 22.97 -20.00 -23.68
CA ARG A 575 24.20 -19.23 -23.96
C ARG A 575 25.45 -20.02 -23.61
N LEU A 576 25.45 -20.77 -22.51
CA LEU A 576 26.54 -21.63 -22.08
C LEU A 576 26.78 -22.75 -23.11
N GLU A 577 25.71 -23.39 -23.57
CA GLU A 577 25.78 -24.44 -24.60
C GLU A 577 26.28 -23.91 -25.96
N ASP A 578 25.80 -22.73 -26.39
CA ASP A 578 26.29 -22.05 -27.60
C ASP A 578 27.80 -21.74 -27.48
N LEU A 579 28.27 -21.30 -26.31
CA LEU A 579 29.68 -21.01 -26.03
C LEU A 579 30.53 -22.28 -26.00
N ARG A 580 30.06 -23.34 -25.32
CA ARG A 580 30.73 -24.64 -25.24
C ARG A 580 30.96 -25.22 -26.64
N LYS A 581 29.93 -25.19 -27.49
CA LYS A 581 30.01 -25.64 -28.90
C LYS A 581 31.02 -24.82 -29.70
N ALA A 582 31.01 -23.51 -29.54
CA ALA A 582 31.97 -22.65 -30.22
C ALA A 582 33.42 -22.95 -29.79
N MET A 583 33.66 -23.12 -28.49
CA MET A 583 34.98 -23.45 -27.94
C MET A 583 35.47 -24.82 -28.39
N ALA A 584 34.60 -25.83 -28.40
CA ALA A 584 34.94 -27.18 -28.84
C ALA A 584 35.37 -27.24 -30.33
N ALA A 585 34.86 -26.32 -31.15
CA ALA A 585 35.18 -26.23 -32.58
C ALA A 585 36.32 -25.24 -32.90
N ALA A 586 36.87 -24.54 -31.91
CA ALA A 586 37.82 -23.45 -32.11
C ALA A 586 39.27 -23.95 -32.21
N ASP A 587 40.02 -23.42 -33.17
CA ASP A 587 41.48 -23.50 -33.18
C ASP A 587 42.10 -22.35 -32.35
N SER A 588 43.43 -22.34 -32.20
CA SER A 588 44.14 -21.32 -31.42
C SER A 588 43.91 -19.89 -31.94
N PHE A 589 43.69 -19.72 -33.25
CA PHE A 589 43.38 -18.42 -33.84
C PHE A 589 41.96 -17.96 -33.50
N ALA A 590 40.98 -18.87 -33.59
CA ALA A 590 39.60 -18.62 -33.20
C ALA A 590 39.47 -18.31 -31.70
N ILE A 591 40.20 -19.01 -30.82
CA ILE A 591 40.26 -18.72 -29.37
C ILE A 591 40.79 -17.29 -29.13
N SER A 592 41.83 -16.87 -29.84
CA SER A 592 42.34 -15.50 -29.77
C SER A 592 41.31 -14.47 -30.27
N ALA A 593 40.55 -14.77 -31.32
CA ALA A 593 39.49 -13.91 -31.82
C ALA A 593 38.28 -13.82 -30.87
N MET A 594 37.99 -14.89 -30.11
CA MET A 594 36.88 -14.95 -29.15
C MET A 594 37.00 -13.93 -28.01
N MET A 595 38.22 -13.46 -27.67
CA MET A 595 38.41 -12.39 -26.68
C MET A 595 37.71 -11.07 -27.07
N LYS A 596 37.41 -10.88 -28.36
CA LYS A 596 36.80 -9.67 -28.93
C LYS A 596 35.28 -9.78 -29.07
N TRP A 597 34.69 -10.92 -28.76
CA TRP A 597 33.25 -11.12 -28.89
C TRP A 597 32.47 -10.14 -28.01
N SER A 598 31.69 -9.30 -28.68
CA SER A 598 30.79 -8.32 -28.06
C SER A 598 29.46 -8.92 -27.60
N SER A 599 29.16 -10.19 -27.96
CA SER A 599 27.92 -10.86 -27.60
C SER A 599 27.91 -11.36 -26.15
N LEU A 600 26.70 -11.44 -25.59
CA LEU A 600 26.42 -11.94 -24.25
C LEU A 600 26.79 -13.43 -24.04
N THR A 601 27.09 -14.16 -25.11
CA THR A 601 27.55 -15.56 -25.11
C THR A 601 29.04 -15.72 -24.81
N GLY A 602 29.86 -14.67 -24.92
CA GLY A 602 31.30 -14.74 -24.60
C GLY A 602 31.69 -14.11 -23.26
N GLY A 603 30.72 -13.76 -22.41
CA GLY A 603 30.95 -13.07 -21.16
C GLY A 603 31.80 -13.88 -20.17
N VAL A 604 32.57 -13.18 -19.33
CA VAL A 604 33.40 -13.80 -18.27
C VAL A 604 32.56 -14.65 -17.30
N ASP A 605 31.28 -14.31 -17.16
CA ASP A 605 30.27 -15.07 -16.42
C ASP A 605 30.08 -16.50 -16.92
N LEU A 606 30.17 -16.73 -18.22
CA LEU A 606 29.99 -18.07 -18.81
C LEU A 606 31.29 -18.87 -18.87
N LEU A 607 32.44 -18.19 -18.98
CA LEU A 607 33.73 -18.85 -19.11
C LEU A 607 34.12 -19.62 -17.85
N GLY A 608 33.75 -19.11 -16.67
CA GLY A 608 34.04 -19.78 -15.38
C GLY A 608 33.39 -21.17 -15.28
N GLU A 609 32.19 -21.33 -15.83
CA GLU A 609 31.44 -22.60 -15.83
C GLU A 609 32.02 -23.65 -16.80
N LEU A 610 32.99 -23.28 -17.63
CA LEU A 610 33.64 -24.19 -18.58
C LEU A 610 35.03 -24.66 -18.08
N PHE A 611 35.47 -24.23 -16.90
CA PHE A 611 36.79 -24.59 -16.36
C PHE A 611 36.87 -26.02 -15.88
N ASP A 612 35.74 -26.66 -15.59
CA ASP A 612 35.62 -28.06 -15.17
C ASP A 612 34.92 -28.94 -16.22
N ASP A 613 34.76 -28.44 -17.46
CA ASP A 613 34.15 -29.19 -18.57
C ASP A 613 34.84 -30.55 -18.78
N GLU A 614 34.12 -31.58 -19.20
CA GLU A 614 34.67 -32.89 -19.50
C GLU A 614 35.77 -32.85 -20.58
N GLN A 615 35.66 -31.94 -21.56
CA GLN A 615 36.60 -31.83 -22.68
C GLN A 615 37.80 -30.92 -22.34
N ALA A 616 39.01 -31.49 -22.36
CA ALA A 616 40.26 -30.75 -22.11
C ALA A 616 40.48 -29.56 -23.07
N ALA A 617 40.08 -29.70 -24.34
CA ALA A 617 40.17 -28.61 -25.32
C ALA A 617 39.29 -27.41 -24.94
N VAL A 618 38.09 -27.67 -24.40
CA VAL A 618 37.15 -26.64 -23.95
C VAL A 618 37.68 -25.96 -22.68
N ARG A 619 38.15 -26.73 -21.69
CA ARG A 619 38.76 -26.17 -20.45
C ARG A 619 39.93 -25.25 -20.76
N ARG A 620 40.89 -25.75 -21.57
CA ARG A 620 42.07 -24.99 -21.98
C ARG A 620 41.69 -23.72 -22.75
N GLY A 621 40.77 -23.83 -23.72
CA GLY A 621 40.30 -22.70 -24.51
C GLY A 621 39.53 -21.65 -23.69
N ALA A 622 38.73 -22.09 -22.73
CA ALA A 622 37.99 -21.22 -21.83
C ALA A 622 38.94 -20.39 -20.94
N LEU A 623 39.93 -21.03 -20.29
CA LEU A 623 40.89 -20.32 -19.45
C LEU A 623 41.79 -19.38 -20.26
N GLU A 624 42.26 -19.81 -21.44
CA GLU A 624 43.03 -18.95 -22.34
C GLU A 624 42.23 -17.70 -22.74
N THR A 625 40.97 -17.89 -23.17
CA THR A 625 40.08 -16.78 -23.55
C THR A 625 39.80 -15.85 -22.38
N TYR A 626 39.60 -16.40 -21.19
CA TYR A 626 39.36 -15.65 -19.97
C TYR A 626 40.54 -14.73 -19.62
N ILE A 627 41.77 -15.26 -19.58
CA ILE A 627 42.97 -14.44 -19.31
C ILE A 627 43.14 -13.35 -20.37
N ARG A 628 43.05 -13.71 -21.66
CA ARG A 628 43.16 -12.73 -22.77
C ARG A 628 42.11 -11.63 -22.68
N ARG A 629 40.90 -11.95 -22.20
CA ARG A 629 39.80 -10.99 -22.06
C ARG A 629 40.00 -10.06 -20.86
N ILE A 630 40.43 -10.56 -19.71
CA ILE A 630 40.72 -9.74 -18.52
C ILE A 630 41.89 -8.79 -18.77
N TYR A 631 42.94 -9.30 -19.43
CA TYR A 631 44.16 -8.55 -19.73
C TYR A 631 44.15 -7.91 -21.12
N ARG A 632 42.98 -7.76 -21.76
CA ARG A 632 42.85 -7.18 -23.11
C ARG A 632 43.45 -5.78 -23.27
N ALA A 633 43.51 -5.00 -22.18
CA ALA A 633 44.13 -3.68 -22.18
C ALA A 633 45.67 -3.71 -22.24
N TYR A 634 46.27 -4.86 -21.98
CA TYR A 634 47.69 -5.07 -21.75
C TYR A 634 48.29 -5.85 -22.92
N ARG A 635 49.61 -5.74 -23.08
CA ARG A 635 50.35 -6.64 -23.99
C ARG A 635 50.67 -7.91 -23.22
N ILE A 636 50.09 -9.03 -23.67
CA ILE A 636 50.30 -10.37 -23.08
C ILE A 636 51.42 -11.07 -23.86
N TYR A 637 52.34 -11.68 -23.12
CA TYR A 637 53.48 -12.47 -23.63
C TYR A 637 53.42 -13.88 -23.04
N ASP A 638 53.91 -14.86 -23.79
CA ASP A 638 54.18 -16.23 -23.30
C ASP A 638 53.06 -16.86 -22.47
N LEU A 639 51.79 -16.73 -22.92
CA LEU A 639 50.64 -17.34 -22.25
C LEU A 639 50.66 -18.86 -22.44
N GLU A 640 50.90 -19.59 -21.36
CA GLU A 640 50.91 -21.04 -21.30
C GLU A 640 49.77 -21.52 -20.39
N VAL A 641 48.99 -22.50 -20.87
CA VAL A 641 47.91 -23.15 -20.10
C VAL A 641 48.27 -24.61 -19.89
N LYS A 642 48.34 -25.05 -18.63
CA LYS A 642 48.52 -26.44 -18.21
C LYS A 642 47.21 -27.00 -17.67
N ASP A 643 46.77 -28.12 -18.25
CA ASP A 643 45.57 -28.85 -17.83
C ASP A 643 46.01 -30.20 -17.25
N GLU A 644 46.00 -30.31 -15.92
CA GLU A 644 46.28 -31.55 -15.18
C GLU A 644 44.98 -32.25 -14.73
N GLY A 645 43.82 -31.81 -15.26
CA GLY A 645 42.49 -32.29 -14.92
C GLY A 645 41.54 -31.17 -14.47
N PRO A 646 40.25 -31.49 -14.25
CA PRO A 646 39.21 -30.51 -13.87
C PRO A 646 39.50 -29.77 -12.56
N SER A 647 40.30 -30.37 -11.67
CA SER A 647 40.65 -29.85 -10.35
C SER A 647 42.02 -29.16 -10.27
N ARG A 648 42.80 -29.14 -11.37
CA ARG A 648 44.15 -28.56 -11.39
C ARG A 648 44.47 -27.96 -12.78
N LEU A 649 43.61 -27.04 -13.22
CA LEU A 649 43.80 -26.24 -14.44
C LEU A 649 44.55 -24.95 -14.07
N SER A 650 45.64 -24.63 -14.78
CA SER A 650 46.44 -23.43 -14.49
C SER A 650 46.92 -22.71 -15.76
N ALA A 651 47.21 -21.42 -15.62
CA ALA A 651 47.79 -20.61 -16.67
C ALA A 651 48.86 -19.66 -16.14
N LYS A 652 49.96 -19.52 -16.88
CA LYS A 652 51.03 -18.54 -16.62
C LYS A 652 51.18 -17.62 -17.82
N TRP A 653 51.37 -16.33 -17.60
CA TRP A 653 51.67 -15.37 -18.67
C TRP A 653 52.54 -14.21 -18.19
N GLY A 654 53.28 -13.62 -19.12
CA GLY A 654 53.92 -12.32 -18.95
C GLY A 654 52.99 -11.20 -19.41
N TYR A 655 53.02 -10.03 -18.79
CA TYR A 655 52.30 -8.87 -19.30
C TYR A 655 52.97 -7.54 -18.99
N GLN A 656 52.70 -6.55 -19.84
CA GLN A 656 53.13 -5.16 -19.68
C GLN A 656 51.96 -4.20 -19.95
N TYR A 657 52.02 -3.01 -19.36
CA TYR A 657 51.07 -1.94 -19.65
C TYR A 657 51.11 -1.54 -21.13
N PRO A 658 50.03 -0.98 -21.69
CA PRO A 658 50.06 -0.44 -23.05
C PRO A 658 50.94 0.82 -23.11
N GLY A 659 51.77 0.95 -24.15
CA GLY A 659 52.51 2.19 -24.45
C GLY A 659 53.86 2.37 -23.74
N VAL A 660 54.35 1.37 -23.00
CA VAL A 660 55.66 1.42 -22.33
C VAL A 660 56.82 0.96 -23.22
N SER A 661 58.04 1.46 -22.94
CA SER A 661 59.26 1.01 -23.60
C SER A 661 59.57 -0.45 -23.26
N PHE A 662 60.28 -1.15 -24.17
CA PHE A 662 60.65 -2.56 -24.00
C PHE A 662 61.47 -2.84 -22.72
N ASP A 663 62.14 -1.82 -22.16
CA ASP A 663 62.95 -1.90 -20.93
C ASP A 663 62.12 -1.85 -19.63
N SER A 664 60.79 -1.74 -19.72
CA SER A 664 59.90 -1.68 -18.55
C SER A 664 59.71 -3.06 -17.89
N ALA A 665 59.59 -3.11 -16.56
CA ALA A 665 59.55 -4.34 -15.79
C ALA A 665 58.43 -5.31 -16.26
N MET A 666 58.82 -6.48 -16.76
CA MET A 666 57.91 -7.56 -17.18
C MET A 666 57.23 -8.18 -15.96
N ARG A 667 55.90 -8.09 -15.89
CA ARG A 667 55.07 -8.69 -14.83
C ARG A 667 54.71 -10.11 -15.20
N GLU A 668 54.58 -10.99 -14.21
CA GLU A 668 54.05 -12.33 -14.41
C GLU A 668 52.70 -12.48 -13.70
N GLY A 669 51.76 -13.12 -14.39
CA GLY A 669 50.49 -13.54 -13.85
C GLY A 669 50.45 -15.06 -13.76
N TYR A 670 49.89 -15.58 -12.68
CA TYR A 670 49.59 -17.01 -12.53
C TYR A 670 48.12 -17.17 -12.13
N CYS A 671 47.41 -18.06 -12.82
CA CYS A 671 46.03 -18.40 -12.54
C CYS A 671 45.93 -19.89 -12.24
N VAL A 672 45.15 -20.26 -11.23
CA VAL A 672 44.86 -21.65 -10.88
C VAL A 672 43.37 -21.81 -10.62
N VAL A 673 42.80 -22.92 -11.08
CA VAL A 673 41.43 -23.34 -10.76
C VAL A 673 41.51 -24.39 -9.65
N VAL A 674 40.79 -24.16 -8.58
CA VAL A 674 40.68 -25.05 -7.41
C VAL A 674 39.22 -25.46 -7.20
N PRO A 675 38.91 -26.70 -6.79
CA PRO A 675 37.53 -27.12 -6.54
C PRO A 675 36.84 -26.26 -5.47
N GLU A 676 37.47 -26.12 -4.30
CA GLU A 676 36.94 -25.35 -3.17
C GLU A 676 37.90 -24.23 -2.76
N HIS A 677 37.41 -23.23 -2.02
CA HIS A 677 38.27 -22.14 -1.53
C HIS A 677 39.24 -22.62 -0.44
N SER A 678 38.92 -23.70 0.26
CA SER A 678 39.79 -24.40 1.23
C SER A 678 41.08 -24.91 0.56
N ASP A 679 41.00 -25.35 -0.69
CA ASP A 679 42.11 -25.90 -1.48
C ASP A 679 43.17 -24.85 -1.85
N ILE A 680 42.89 -23.55 -1.68
CA ILE A 680 43.89 -22.48 -1.85
C ILE A 680 45.13 -22.75 -0.99
N SER A 681 44.94 -23.28 0.22
CA SER A 681 46.04 -23.61 1.13
C SER A 681 46.98 -24.64 0.51
N SER A 682 46.44 -25.69 -0.12
CA SER A 682 47.23 -26.75 -0.78
C SER A 682 48.06 -26.22 -1.96
N VAL A 683 47.53 -25.26 -2.72
CA VAL A 683 48.27 -24.63 -3.83
C VAL A 683 49.45 -23.80 -3.30
N LEU A 684 49.29 -23.21 -2.12
CA LEU A 684 50.29 -22.33 -1.52
C LEU A 684 51.35 -23.08 -0.69
N GLU A 685 51.19 -24.38 -0.48
CA GLU A 685 52.24 -25.26 0.07
C GLU A 685 53.39 -25.48 -0.92
N GLU A 686 53.10 -25.42 -2.23
CA GLU A 686 54.11 -25.51 -3.29
C GLU A 686 54.61 -24.11 -3.73
N PRO A 687 55.89 -23.96 -4.15
CA PRO A 687 56.38 -22.71 -4.70
C PRO A 687 55.60 -22.31 -5.97
N LEU A 688 55.05 -21.09 -5.99
CA LEU A 688 54.35 -20.57 -7.17
C LEU A 688 55.31 -20.42 -8.35
N PRO A 689 54.88 -20.71 -9.60
CA PRO A 689 55.72 -20.66 -10.79
C PRO A 689 55.93 -19.21 -11.29
N LEU A 690 56.23 -18.28 -10.39
CA LEU A 690 56.44 -16.86 -10.65
C LEU A 690 57.86 -16.46 -10.27
N ALA A 691 58.53 -15.70 -11.14
CA ALA A 691 59.91 -15.27 -10.87
C ALA A 691 59.97 -14.06 -9.91
N LYS A 692 60.82 -14.14 -8.87
CA LYS A 692 61.21 -12.99 -8.05
C LYS A 692 62.04 -12.01 -8.89
N LYS A 693 61.57 -10.76 -9.04
CA LYS A 693 62.17 -9.82 -10.01
C LYS A 693 63.41 -9.09 -9.49
N SER A 694 63.52 -8.76 -8.19
CA SER A 694 64.77 -8.33 -7.53
C SER A 694 64.59 -8.15 -6.01
N GLU A 695 65.68 -8.14 -5.24
CA GLU A 695 65.66 -7.84 -3.81
C GLU A 695 65.55 -6.30 -3.60
N GLY A 696 64.38 -5.82 -3.16
CA GLY A 696 64.13 -4.40 -2.88
C GLY A 696 63.20 -3.66 -3.87
N SER A 697 62.78 -4.27 -4.97
CA SER A 697 61.72 -3.71 -5.84
C SER A 697 60.33 -3.87 -5.22
N ALA A 698 59.40 -2.95 -5.50
CA ALA A 698 58.00 -3.13 -5.13
C ALA A 698 57.42 -4.37 -5.85
N PRO A 699 56.59 -5.20 -5.17
CA PRO A 699 56.09 -6.44 -5.76
C PRO A 699 55.24 -6.18 -7.01
N LEU A 700 55.47 -6.99 -8.05
CA LEU A 700 54.88 -6.76 -9.37
C LEU A 700 53.92 -7.84 -9.87
N ASN A 701 54.00 -9.07 -9.35
CA ASN A 701 53.27 -10.21 -9.90
C ASN A 701 51.82 -10.28 -9.36
N SER A 702 50.91 -10.84 -10.16
CA SER A 702 49.49 -11.01 -9.78
C SER A 702 49.16 -12.51 -9.72
N PHE A 703 48.46 -12.93 -8.67
CA PHE A 703 47.99 -14.30 -8.51
C PHE A 703 46.46 -14.33 -8.58
N LEU A 704 45.91 -15.20 -9.43
CA LEU A 704 44.48 -15.35 -9.65
C LEU A 704 44.05 -16.77 -9.27
N VAL A 705 43.10 -16.87 -8.35
CA VAL A 705 42.48 -18.13 -7.97
C VAL A 705 41.06 -18.11 -8.49
N VAL A 706 40.65 -19.19 -9.17
CA VAL A 706 39.25 -19.42 -9.52
C VAL A 706 38.76 -20.61 -8.73
N VAL A 707 37.72 -20.42 -7.92
CA VAL A 707 37.07 -21.53 -7.22
C VAL A 707 36.10 -22.21 -8.18
N GLY A 708 35.94 -23.52 -8.08
CA GLY A 708 35.05 -24.33 -8.91
C GLY A 708 33.58 -23.91 -8.75
N LYS A 709 32.72 -24.39 -9.66
CA LYS A 709 31.30 -24.02 -9.73
C LYS A 709 30.48 -24.36 -8.48
N ASP A 710 31.00 -25.28 -7.64
CA ASP A 710 30.35 -25.74 -6.41
C ASP A 710 30.84 -25.00 -5.16
N ALA A 711 31.46 -23.82 -5.31
CA ALA A 711 31.94 -22.96 -4.22
C ALA A 711 30.89 -22.62 -3.13
N PHE A 712 29.60 -22.82 -3.40
CA PHE A 712 28.50 -22.55 -2.48
C PHE A 712 27.62 -23.81 -2.34
N GLU A 713 27.83 -24.58 -1.26
CA GLU A 713 27.25 -25.92 -1.03
C GLU A 713 25.72 -25.95 -0.85
N ASP A 714 25.08 -24.88 -0.33
CA ASP A 714 23.73 -25.00 0.27
C ASP A 714 22.71 -23.89 -0.08
N VAL A 715 22.95 -23.14 -1.16
CA VAL A 715 22.08 -21.99 -1.49
C VAL A 715 20.93 -22.41 -2.40
N SER A 716 19.83 -22.90 -1.82
CA SER A 716 18.52 -23.04 -2.51
C SER A 716 17.99 -21.70 -3.05
N GLU A 717 18.55 -20.58 -2.58
CA GLU A 717 18.25 -19.20 -2.96
C GLU A 717 19.07 -18.67 -4.16
N ARG A 718 19.72 -19.51 -4.98
CA ARG A 718 20.40 -19.07 -6.24
C ARG A 718 19.48 -18.27 -7.19
N LEU A 719 18.16 -18.35 -6.96
CA LEU A 719 17.09 -17.62 -7.64
C LEU A 719 16.88 -16.17 -7.13
N PHE A 720 17.33 -15.82 -5.92
CA PHE A 720 17.17 -14.50 -5.31
C PHE A 720 18.49 -13.71 -5.32
N PHE A 721 18.44 -12.48 -5.83
CA PHE A 721 19.63 -11.72 -6.28
C PHE A 721 20.60 -11.24 -5.17
N ASN A 722 20.36 -11.45 -3.87
CA ASN A 722 21.09 -10.73 -2.82
C ASN A 722 21.50 -11.55 -1.57
N SER A 723 21.30 -12.87 -1.50
CA SER A 723 21.41 -13.58 -0.21
C SER A 723 22.79 -14.13 0.16
N THR A 724 23.81 -14.00 -0.71
CA THR A 724 25.15 -14.57 -0.45
C THR A 724 26.19 -13.59 0.10
N ASP A 725 25.88 -12.30 0.27
CA ASP A 725 26.85 -11.29 0.72
C ASP A 725 27.46 -11.60 2.10
N SER A 726 26.67 -12.13 3.03
CA SER A 726 27.16 -12.60 4.33
C SER A 726 28.15 -13.74 4.18
N ARG A 727 27.83 -14.74 3.35
CA ARG A 727 28.69 -15.89 3.09
C ARG A 727 29.99 -15.48 2.40
N VAL A 728 29.93 -14.56 1.44
CA VAL A 728 31.13 -14.02 0.77
C VAL A 728 32.03 -13.30 1.77
N ALA A 729 31.47 -12.55 2.73
CA ALA A 729 32.24 -11.89 3.77
C ALA A 729 32.96 -12.90 4.70
N GLU A 730 32.29 -13.99 5.08
CA GLU A 730 32.91 -15.09 5.83
C GLU A 730 34.07 -15.73 5.06
N MET A 731 33.83 -16.10 3.79
CA MET A 731 34.87 -16.68 2.93
C MET A 731 36.07 -15.73 2.75
N CYS A 732 35.85 -14.41 2.71
CA CYS A 732 36.95 -13.44 2.63
C CYS A 732 37.87 -13.48 3.86
N GLU A 733 37.31 -13.63 5.06
CA GLU A 733 38.11 -13.75 6.28
C GLU A 733 38.85 -15.09 6.35
N GLU A 734 38.22 -16.19 5.90
CA GLU A 734 38.88 -17.50 5.77
C GLU A 734 40.07 -17.43 4.80
N ILE A 735 39.86 -16.89 3.59
CA ILE A 735 40.91 -16.74 2.57
C ILE A 735 42.04 -15.84 3.07
N LYS A 736 41.71 -14.72 3.73
CA LYS A 736 42.71 -13.84 4.35
C LYS A 736 43.60 -14.60 5.34
N GLY A 737 43.02 -15.47 6.18
CA GLY A 737 43.78 -16.34 7.08
C GLY A 737 44.75 -17.26 6.33
N MET A 738 44.31 -17.87 5.22
CA MET A 738 45.16 -18.73 4.38
C MET A 738 46.32 -17.95 3.73
N LEU A 739 46.03 -16.76 3.19
CA LEU A 739 47.05 -15.91 2.56
C LEU A 739 48.08 -15.40 3.57
N GLN A 740 47.65 -15.08 4.79
CA GLN A 740 48.55 -14.68 5.89
C GLN A 740 49.45 -15.84 6.33
N ALA A 741 48.94 -17.07 6.40
CA ALA A 741 49.73 -18.25 6.71
C ALA A 741 50.80 -18.55 5.63
N ALA A 742 50.47 -18.28 4.36
CA ALA A 742 51.35 -18.49 3.21
C ALA A 742 52.15 -17.25 2.77
N ASP A 743 52.24 -16.21 3.60
CA ASP A 743 52.89 -14.94 3.24
C ASP A 743 54.36 -15.11 2.82
N ALA A 744 55.08 -16.10 3.37
CA ALA A 744 56.45 -16.44 2.96
C ALA A 744 56.53 -16.89 1.48
N THR A 745 55.69 -17.84 1.07
CA THR A 745 55.61 -18.33 -0.32
C THR A 745 55.23 -17.20 -1.29
N LEU A 746 54.25 -16.37 -0.91
CA LEU A 746 53.80 -15.23 -1.72
C LEU A 746 54.89 -14.14 -1.85
N LYS A 747 55.71 -13.95 -0.81
CA LYS A 747 56.87 -13.05 -0.81
C LYS A 747 57.97 -13.54 -1.75
N GLU A 748 58.26 -14.83 -1.76
CA GLU A 748 59.25 -15.43 -2.65
C GLU A 748 58.85 -15.28 -4.12
N ALA A 749 57.56 -15.42 -4.41
CA ALA A 749 56.98 -15.25 -5.75
C ALA A 749 56.75 -13.78 -6.19
N ASP A 750 57.13 -12.80 -5.36
CA ASP A 750 56.93 -11.37 -5.58
C ASP A 750 55.47 -10.97 -5.88
N VAL A 751 54.52 -11.67 -5.25
CA VAL A 751 53.08 -11.43 -5.44
C VAL A 751 52.67 -10.14 -4.75
N ARG A 752 51.99 -9.28 -5.51
CA ARG A 752 51.45 -7.99 -5.06
C ARG A 752 50.00 -8.10 -4.61
N GLU A 753 49.21 -8.83 -5.39
CA GLU A 753 47.76 -8.96 -5.23
C GLU A 753 47.34 -10.40 -5.52
N VAL A 754 46.36 -10.86 -4.73
CA VAL A 754 45.65 -12.12 -4.97
C VAL A 754 44.20 -11.77 -5.27
N CYS A 755 43.70 -12.20 -6.42
CA CYS A 755 42.29 -12.08 -6.76
C CYS A 755 41.65 -13.46 -6.71
N VAL A 756 40.53 -13.58 -6.02
CA VAL A 756 39.75 -14.82 -5.95
C VAL A 756 38.42 -14.61 -6.67
N MET A 757 38.15 -15.43 -7.68
CA MET A 757 36.87 -15.49 -8.39
C MET A 757 36.00 -16.60 -7.81
N LEU A 758 34.78 -16.26 -7.43
CA LEU A 758 33.77 -17.17 -6.90
C LEU A 758 32.58 -17.24 -7.89
N PRO A 759 32.48 -18.29 -8.72
CA PRO A 759 31.34 -18.50 -9.61
C PRO A 759 30.02 -18.68 -8.82
N GLN A 760 28.92 -18.18 -9.39
CA GLN A 760 27.58 -18.34 -8.81
C GLN A 760 26.50 -18.37 -9.90
N ALA A 761 26.65 -19.24 -10.90
CA ALA A 761 25.69 -19.34 -11.99
C ALA A 761 24.23 -19.53 -11.51
N PRO A 762 23.24 -18.87 -12.14
CA PRO A 762 23.34 -18.07 -13.36
C PRO A 762 23.74 -16.58 -13.13
N GLN A 763 24.12 -16.21 -11.90
CA GLN A 763 24.50 -14.84 -11.54
C GLN A 763 25.97 -14.53 -11.89
N PHE A 764 26.37 -13.25 -11.79
CA PHE A 764 27.76 -12.86 -12.05
C PHE A 764 28.70 -13.40 -10.98
N PRO A 765 29.91 -13.88 -11.35
CA PRO A 765 30.89 -14.29 -10.35
C PRO A 765 31.27 -13.13 -9.44
N ARG A 766 31.50 -13.44 -8.16
CA ARG A 766 32.02 -12.48 -7.19
C ARG A 766 33.54 -12.44 -7.29
N PHE A 767 34.13 -11.26 -7.07
CA PHE A 767 35.59 -11.09 -7.08
C PHE A 767 36.05 -10.47 -5.77
N CYS A 768 36.97 -11.14 -5.09
CA CYS A 768 37.59 -10.67 -3.85
C CYS A 768 39.06 -10.38 -4.12
N ASN A 769 39.50 -9.14 -3.86
CA ASN A 769 40.85 -8.70 -4.18
C ASN A 769 41.63 -8.42 -2.89
N PHE A 770 42.66 -9.22 -2.62
CA PHE A 770 43.50 -9.14 -1.42
C PHE A 770 44.85 -8.51 -1.77
N MET A 771 45.24 -7.50 -1.00
CA MET A 771 46.47 -6.74 -1.23
C MET A 771 47.51 -7.08 -0.18
N ARG A 772 48.76 -7.30 -0.59
CA ARG A 772 49.86 -7.57 0.36
C ARG A 772 50.02 -6.48 1.43
N VAL A 773 49.67 -5.23 1.12
CA VAL A 773 49.64 -4.11 2.07
C VAL A 773 48.20 -3.59 2.16
N PRO A 774 47.54 -3.57 3.34
CA PRO A 774 48.05 -3.94 4.66
C PRO A 774 47.73 -5.40 5.04
N GLU A 775 48.64 -6.34 4.75
CA GLU A 775 48.59 -7.74 5.25
C GLU A 775 47.48 -8.63 4.67
N TRP A 776 47.36 -8.66 3.34
CA TRP A 776 46.38 -9.49 2.62
C TRP A 776 44.93 -9.21 3.02
N THR A 777 44.65 -7.99 3.48
CA THR A 777 43.28 -7.54 3.72
C THR A 777 42.55 -7.34 2.39
N GLU A 778 41.28 -7.73 2.33
CA GLU A 778 40.44 -7.49 1.15
C GLU A 778 40.17 -6.00 0.97
N ASP A 779 40.36 -5.51 -0.26
CA ASP A 779 40.02 -4.13 -0.62
C ASP A 779 38.55 -4.07 -1.03
N ALA A 780 37.67 -3.73 -0.08
CA ALA A 780 36.24 -3.64 -0.29
C ALA A 780 35.85 -2.67 -1.44
N ALA A 781 36.69 -1.68 -1.75
CA ALA A 781 36.45 -0.79 -2.89
C ALA A 781 36.69 -1.49 -4.24
N ARG A 782 37.37 -2.64 -4.26
CA ARG A 782 37.62 -3.49 -5.44
C ARG A 782 36.75 -4.75 -5.47
N ARG A 783 35.82 -4.91 -4.52
CA ARG A 783 34.90 -6.03 -4.53
C ARG A 783 34.11 -6.07 -5.83
N ASP A 784 33.97 -7.27 -6.39
CA ASP A 784 33.30 -7.55 -7.67
C ASP A 784 33.97 -6.85 -8.87
N MET A 785 35.26 -6.50 -8.74
CA MET A 785 36.09 -6.02 -9.83
C MET A 785 37.11 -7.07 -10.24
N ARG A 786 37.29 -7.20 -11.54
CA ARG A 786 38.36 -8.01 -12.12
C ARG A 786 39.72 -7.37 -11.79
N PRO A 787 40.82 -8.15 -11.72
CA PRO A 787 42.14 -7.66 -11.31
C PRO A 787 42.59 -6.38 -12.05
N THR A 788 42.31 -6.30 -13.36
CA THR A 788 42.73 -5.20 -14.22
C THR A 788 41.82 -3.95 -14.13
N PHE A 789 40.60 -4.09 -13.62
CA PHE A 789 39.58 -3.04 -13.71
C PHE A 789 39.89 -1.82 -12.84
N GLN A 790 40.46 -2.02 -11.65
CA GLN A 790 40.78 -0.92 -10.74
C GLN A 790 41.67 0.13 -11.42
N HIS A 791 42.68 -0.34 -12.15
CA HIS A 791 43.60 0.51 -12.90
C HIS A 791 42.87 1.24 -14.05
N LEU A 792 42.10 0.50 -14.84
CA LEU A 792 41.36 1.03 -15.99
C LEU A 792 40.27 2.05 -15.62
N LEU A 793 39.72 1.94 -14.40
CA LEU A 793 38.69 2.83 -13.87
C LEU A 793 39.22 3.98 -13.01
N GLU A 794 40.53 4.03 -12.77
CA GLU A 794 41.21 5.08 -12.01
C GLU A 794 40.71 5.21 -10.57
N VAL A 795 40.34 4.09 -9.93
CA VAL A 795 39.77 4.08 -8.58
C VAL A 795 40.76 4.64 -7.54
N ALA A 796 42.05 4.32 -7.69
CA ALA A 796 43.10 4.81 -6.78
C ALA A 796 43.20 6.35 -6.76
N ARG A 797 42.94 7.01 -7.90
CA ARG A 797 42.94 8.47 -7.99
C ARG A 797 41.77 9.07 -7.21
N LEU A 798 40.59 8.44 -7.28
CA LEU A 798 39.44 8.86 -6.49
C LEU A 798 39.65 8.66 -4.99
N ALA A 799 40.25 7.52 -4.61
CA ALA A 799 40.52 7.16 -3.22
C ALA A 799 41.54 8.09 -2.54
N LYS A 800 42.31 8.87 -3.30
CA LYS A 800 43.24 9.88 -2.76
C LYS A 800 42.48 11.01 -2.04
N ASP A 801 41.41 11.50 -2.67
CA ASP A 801 40.69 12.70 -2.22
C ASP A 801 39.34 12.35 -1.55
N HIS A 802 38.86 11.12 -1.69
CA HIS A 802 37.56 10.67 -1.17
C HIS A 802 37.67 9.33 -0.43
N ASP A 803 36.87 9.17 0.61
CA ASP A 803 36.50 7.88 1.18
C ASP A 803 35.44 7.25 0.28
N LEU A 804 35.77 6.15 -0.37
CA LEU A 804 34.90 5.49 -1.36
C LEU A 804 34.13 4.34 -0.72
N GLU A 805 32.82 4.41 -0.84
CA GLU A 805 31.91 3.32 -0.47
C GLU A 805 31.27 2.77 -1.75
N ARG A 806 31.23 1.44 -1.90
CA ARG A 806 30.63 0.79 -3.07
C ARG A 806 29.12 0.85 -3.00
N VAL A 807 28.47 1.16 -4.14
CA VAL A 807 27.02 1.07 -4.29
C VAL A 807 26.71 -0.17 -5.13
N VAL A 808 26.05 -1.16 -4.51
CA VAL A 808 25.67 -2.43 -5.12
C VAL A 808 24.20 -2.73 -4.82
N PRO A 809 23.46 -3.45 -5.71
CA PRO A 809 23.89 -3.91 -7.03
C PRO A 809 23.96 -2.77 -8.06
N THR A 810 24.72 -2.95 -9.13
CA THR A 810 24.79 -2.06 -10.30
C THR A 810 23.89 -2.59 -11.45
N ILE A 811 23.47 -1.71 -12.36
CA ILE A 811 22.67 -2.05 -13.55
C ILE A 811 23.58 -2.70 -14.61
N GLY A 812 24.75 -2.12 -14.85
CA GLY A 812 25.71 -2.58 -15.84
C GLY A 812 26.73 -3.60 -15.32
N ARG A 813 27.05 -4.58 -16.16
CA ARG A 813 28.07 -5.61 -15.83
C ARG A 813 29.48 -5.05 -15.66
N ASN A 814 29.78 -3.97 -16.36
CA ASN A 814 31.09 -3.32 -16.35
C ASN A 814 31.03 -1.91 -15.74
N SER A 815 29.96 -1.58 -15.00
CA SER A 815 29.81 -0.33 -14.26
C SER A 815 30.15 -0.55 -12.80
N GLN A 816 30.91 0.40 -12.26
CA GLN A 816 31.30 0.45 -10.87
C GLN A 816 30.85 1.79 -10.31
N VAL A 817 29.96 1.73 -9.32
CA VAL A 817 29.36 2.93 -8.71
C VAL A 817 29.91 3.10 -7.30
N PHE A 818 30.30 4.32 -6.98
CA PHE A 818 30.86 4.66 -5.68
C PHE A 818 30.19 5.91 -5.11
N TRP A 819 29.92 5.86 -3.82
CA TRP A 819 29.61 7.02 -3.01
C TRP A 819 30.92 7.54 -2.39
N GLY A 820 31.43 8.65 -2.92
CA GLY A 820 32.65 9.26 -2.42
C GLY A 820 32.37 10.38 -1.44
N THR A 821 32.85 10.25 -0.20
CA THR A 821 32.82 11.32 0.81
C THR A 821 34.16 12.02 0.84
N GLN A 822 34.20 13.35 0.78
CA GLN A 822 35.46 14.08 0.65
C GLN A 822 36.35 13.98 1.90
N LYS A 823 37.65 13.72 1.71
CA LYS A 823 38.67 13.68 2.77
C LYS A 823 39.12 15.08 3.16
N GLY A 824 39.59 15.24 4.40
CA GLY A 824 40.19 16.50 4.88
C GLY A 824 39.24 17.67 5.13
N VAL A 825 37.94 17.53 4.85
CA VAL A 825 36.92 18.56 5.10
C VAL A 825 36.20 18.30 6.43
N GLN A 826 36.12 19.30 7.31
CA GLN A 826 35.31 19.21 8.54
C GLN A 826 33.82 19.10 8.20
N ALA A 827 33.11 18.21 8.89
CA ALA A 827 31.67 18.05 8.69
C ALA A 827 30.94 19.34 9.12
N GLY A 828 30.24 19.98 8.18
CA GLY A 828 29.37 21.11 8.49
C GLY A 828 28.03 20.67 9.09
N ARG A 829 27.11 21.62 9.31
CA ARG A 829 25.72 21.35 9.76
C ARG A 829 24.96 20.37 8.84
N LEU A 830 25.35 20.31 7.56
CA LEU A 830 24.79 19.42 6.54
C LEU A 830 25.67 18.19 6.26
N GLY A 831 26.71 17.92 7.06
CA GLY A 831 27.64 16.81 6.82
C GLY A 831 28.82 17.16 5.88
N LYS A 832 29.62 16.15 5.52
CA LYS A 832 30.71 16.30 4.54
C LYS A 832 30.17 16.29 3.10
N PRO A 833 30.80 17.01 2.15
CA PRO A 833 30.44 16.92 0.73
C PRO A 833 30.59 15.49 0.20
N SER A 834 29.65 15.07 -0.62
CA SER A 834 29.65 13.75 -1.26
C SER A 834 29.44 13.85 -2.78
N THR A 835 30.03 12.90 -3.51
CA THR A 835 29.94 12.78 -4.96
C THR A 835 29.66 11.32 -5.34
N ILE A 836 28.74 11.08 -6.26
CA ILE A 836 28.52 9.78 -6.87
C ILE A 836 29.47 9.65 -8.06
N PHE A 837 30.32 8.63 -8.04
CA PHE A 837 31.22 8.31 -9.15
C PHE A 837 30.71 7.07 -9.86
N VAL A 838 30.35 7.20 -11.13
CA VAL A 838 30.02 6.08 -12.01
C VAL A 838 31.21 5.84 -12.93
N ARG A 839 31.81 4.66 -12.84
CA ARG A 839 33.02 4.26 -13.57
C ARG A 839 32.72 3.04 -14.44
N MET A 840 32.78 3.20 -15.76
CA MET A 840 32.33 2.18 -16.71
C MET A 840 33.43 1.78 -17.70
N ILE A 841 33.45 0.50 -18.08
CA ILE A 841 34.31 -0.03 -19.16
C ILE A 841 33.43 -0.61 -20.26
N SER A 842 33.74 -0.29 -21.52
CA SER A 842 33.13 -0.95 -22.67
C SER A 842 34.17 -1.71 -23.49
N HIS A 843 33.89 -3.00 -23.72
CA HIS A 843 34.67 -3.86 -24.62
C HIS A 843 34.14 -3.88 -26.05
N SER A 844 32.98 -3.24 -26.29
CA SER A 844 32.33 -3.19 -27.58
C SER A 844 33.17 -2.40 -28.58
N ALA A 845 33.24 -2.90 -29.81
CA ALA A 845 33.87 -2.16 -30.89
C ALA A 845 33.05 -0.91 -31.19
N LEU A 846 33.71 0.25 -31.21
CA LEU A 846 33.17 1.44 -31.86
C LEU A 846 33.07 1.13 -33.36
N LYS A 847 31.85 1.01 -33.86
CA LYS A 847 31.61 0.94 -35.30
C LYS A 847 31.76 2.36 -35.85
N VAL A 848 32.94 2.69 -36.35
CA VAL A 848 33.16 3.92 -37.09
C VAL A 848 32.56 3.70 -38.48
N ALA A 849 31.36 4.22 -38.74
CA ALA A 849 30.84 4.27 -40.09
C ALA A 849 31.68 5.26 -40.89
N GLU A 850 31.96 4.96 -42.17
CA GLU A 850 32.94 5.73 -42.94
C GLU A 850 32.59 7.22 -43.03
N HIS A 851 31.32 7.67 -42.97
CA HIS A 851 30.93 9.06 -42.72
C HIS A 851 29.58 9.13 -41.97
N GLY A 852 29.41 10.03 -40.98
CA GLY A 852 28.12 10.38 -40.36
C GLY A 852 27.98 10.17 -38.84
N ASP A 853 26.85 10.64 -38.27
CA ASP A 853 26.44 10.65 -36.85
C ASP A 853 26.49 9.28 -36.10
N ALA A 854 26.81 8.18 -36.79
CA ALA A 854 26.71 6.81 -36.28
C ALA A 854 27.81 6.40 -35.27
N TRP A 855 28.97 7.06 -35.25
CA TRP A 855 30.06 6.69 -34.33
C TRP A 855 29.75 6.99 -32.84
N MET A 856 28.71 7.79 -32.57
CA MET A 856 28.35 8.28 -31.23
C MET A 856 27.20 7.53 -30.55
N VAL A 857 26.57 6.58 -31.23
CA VAL A 857 25.42 5.82 -30.68
C VAL A 857 25.82 5.00 -29.46
N LEU A 858 27.00 4.37 -29.49
CA LEU A 858 27.52 3.57 -28.37
C LEU A 858 27.89 4.45 -27.15
N PRO A 859 28.66 5.56 -27.30
CA PRO A 859 28.84 6.53 -26.21
C PRO A 859 27.53 7.08 -25.64
N GLU A 860 26.55 7.45 -26.49
CA GLU A 860 25.23 7.93 -26.06
C GLU A 860 24.55 6.92 -25.13
N SER A 861 24.42 5.65 -25.57
CA SER A 861 23.77 4.61 -24.77
C SER A 861 24.49 4.35 -23.45
N LEU A 862 25.83 4.36 -23.46
CA LEU A 862 26.64 4.10 -22.27
C LEU A 862 26.59 5.26 -21.27
N ILE A 863 26.57 6.51 -21.73
CA ILE A 863 26.41 7.67 -20.83
C ILE A 863 25.01 7.67 -20.22
N LEU A 864 23.96 7.36 -20.99
CA LEU A 864 22.60 7.22 -20.47
C LEU A 864 22.50 6.11 -19.42
N GLN A 865 23.14 4.95 -19.67
CA GLN A 865 23.27 3.90 -18.67
C GLN A 865 23.99 4.41 -17.41
N GLY A 866 25.02 5.24 -17.57
CA GLY A 866 25.69 5.89 -16.45
C GLY A 866 24.79 6.84 -15.67
N VAL A 867 23.84 7.51 -16.33
CA VAL A 867 22.81 8.32 -15.68
C VAL A 867 21.80 7.45 -14.93
N ASP A 868 21.37 6.32 -15.50
CA ASP A 868 20.52 5.34 -14.80
C ASP A 868 21.19 4.84 -13.51
N GLU A 869 22.50 4.58 -13.53
CA GLU A 869 23.28 4.18 -12.34
C GLU A 869 23.34 5.30 -11.27
N VAL A 870 23.43 6.56 -11.70
CA VAL A 870 23.37 7.72 -10.78
C VAL A 870 22.00 7.79 -10.09
N GLU A 871 20.93 7.66 -10.87
CA GLU A 871 19.55 7.71 -10.37
C GLU A 871 19.30 6.59 -9.36
N ARG A 872 19.74 5.37 -9.68
CA ARG A 872 19.71 4.21 -8.77
C ARG A 872 20.50 4.44 -7.49
N ALA A 873 21.72 4.97 -7.59
CA ALA A 873 22.55 5.21 -6.41
C ALA A 873 21.92 6.21 -5.43
N LYS A 874 21.16 7.19 -5.94
CA LYS A 874 20.41 8.14 -5.11
C LYS A 874 19.22 7.52 -4.39
N LEU A 875 18.61 6.49 -4.98
CA LEU A 875 17.52 5.72 -4.34
C LEU A 875 18.04 4.82 -3.24
N HIS A 876 19.16 4.12 -3.48
CA HIS A 876 19.81 3.25 -2.49
C HIS A 876 20.17 4.00 -1.20
N ARG A 877 20.58 5.27 -1.32
CA ARG A 877 20.92 6.13 -0.18
C ARG A 877 20.24 7.49 -0.31
N ARG A 878 19.03 7.59 0.25
CA ARG A 878 18.32 8.88 0.33
C ARG A 878 19.16 9.89 1.12
N SER A 879 19.63 10.92 0.42
CA SER A 879 20.35 12.03 1.04
C SER A 879 19.40 12.90 1.86
N LYS A 880 19.90 13.53 2.92
CA LYS A 880 19.11 14.54 3.64
C LYS A 880 18.72 15.68 2.69
N PRO A 881 17.53 16.31 2.86
CA PRO A 881 17.12 17.47 2.07
C PRO A 881 18.22 18.55 2.08
N GLY A 882 18.70 18.94 0.89
CA GLY A 882 19.80 19.90 0.72
C GLY A 882 21.21 19.33 0.59
N GLN A 883 21.41 18.01 0.80
CA GLN A 883 22.72 17.34 0.74
C GLN A 883 22.85 16.34 -0.44
N ALA A 884 22.08 16.51 -1.52
CA ALA A 884 22.14 15.59 -2.65
C ALA A 884 23.55 15.63 -3.30
N PRO A 885 24.22 14.49 -3.52
CA PRO A 885 25.55 14.46 -4.10
C PRO A 885 25.55 14.97 -5.54
N ASN A 886 26.67 15.57 -5.95
CA ASN A 886 26.96 15.76 -7.37
C ASN A 886 27.37 14.42 -7.99
N SER A 887 27.33 14.30 -9.30
CA SER A 887 27.56 13.04 -10.01
C SER A 887 28.59 13.21 -11.11
N ARG A 888 29.48 12.22 -11.25
CA ARG A 888 30.51 12.19 -12.28
C ARG A 888 30.52 10.85 -12.97
N ILE A 889 30.47 10.88 -14.29
CA ILE A 889 30.43 9.69 -15.14
C ILE A 889 31.77 9.58 -15.85
N PHE A 890 32.40 8.42 -15.76
CA PHE A 890 33.63 8.09 -16.48
C PHE A 890 33.39 6.82 -17.30
N LEU A 891 33.77 6.88 -18.55
CA LEU A 891 33.63 5.79 -19.50
C LEU A 891 34.98 5.53 -20.17
N HIS A 892 35.47 4.30 -20.08
CA HIS A 892 36.67 3.84 -20.77
C HIS A 892 36.28 2.91 -21.92
N LEU A 893 36.51 3.36 -23.15
CA LEU A 893 36.30 2.60 -24.37
C LEU A 893 37.57 1.84 -24.70
N MET A 894 37.53 0.51 -24.60
CA MET A 894 38.70 -0.36 -24.79
C MET A 894 39.03 -0.62 -26.26
N SER A 895 38.09 -0.32 -27.17
CA SER A 895 38.35 -0.42 -28.61
C SER A 895 39.25 0.71 -29.06
N LEU A 896 40.24 0.37 -29.90
CA LEU A 896 41.10 1.36 -30.54
C LEU A 896 40.36 2.03 -31.70
N VAL A 897 40.61 3.32 -31.88
CA VAL A 897 40.03 4.12 -32.96
C VAL A 897 41.14 4.52 -33.93
N ASP A 898 40.92 4.27 -35.22
CA ASP A 898 41.81 4.64 -36.33
C ASP A 898 41.46 6.05 -36.84
N MET A 899 41.59 7.06 -35.98
CA MET A 899 41.34 8.49 -36.28
C MET A 899 42.39 9.37 -35.61
N SER A 900 42.66 10.55 -36.18
CA SER A 900 43.58 11.51 -35.55
C SER A 900 42.98 12.14 -34.28
N PRO A 901 43.80 12.56 -33.29
CA PRO A 901 43.31 13.17 -32.06
C PRO A 901 42.41 14.40 -32.27
N THR A 902 42.75 15.27 -33.22
CA THR A 902 42.00 16.50 -33.51
C THR A 902 40.63 16.21 -34.14
N GLN A 903 40.55 15.22 -35.04
CA GLN A 903 39.27 14.78 -35.62
C GLN A 903 38.35 14.21 -34.54
N LEU A 904 38.90 13.40 -33.63
CA LEU A 904 38.12 12.79 -32.55
C LEU A 904 37.66 13.83 -31.51
N ALA A 905 38.48 14.85 -31.23
CA ALA A 905 38.11 15.97 -30.37
C ALA A 905 36.93 16.78 -30.92
N THR A 906 36.99 17.14 -32.21
CA THR A 906 35.91 17.87 -32.89
C THR A 906 34.61 17.07 -32.85
N ALA A 907 34.70 15.77 -33.13
CA ALA A 907 33.55 14.90 -33.14
C ALA A 907 32.93 14.78 -31.72
N PHE A 908 33.76 14.65 -30.66
CA PHE A 908 33.28 14.63 -29.28
C PHE A 908 32.60 15.93 -28.85
N GLU A 909 33.05 17.08 -29.35
CA GLU A 909 32.40 18.36 -29.09
C GLU A 909 31.00 18.42 -29.71
N GLU A 910 30.87 18.06 -30.99
CA GLU A 910 29.56 17.99 -31.68
C GLU A 910 28.61 17.02 -30.97
N PHE A 911 29.13 15.87 -30.53
CA PHE A 911 28.40 14.88 -29.73
C PHE A 911 27.80 15.51 -28.48
N MET A 912 28.66 16.07 -27.63
CA MET A 912 28.27 16.53 -26.30
C MET A 912 27.29 17.69 -26.39
N ASN A 913 27.43 18.56 -27.40
CA ASN A 913 26.47 19.64 -27.64
C ASN A 913 25.08 19.10 -28.01
N LYS A 914 24.98 18.12 -28.93
CA LYS A 914 23.71 17.44 -29.26
C LYS A 914 23.15 16.70 -28.05
N PHE A 915 24.00 15.98 -27.31
CA PHE A 915 23.62 15.18 -26.14
C PHE A 915 23.08 16.05 -25.00
N VAL A 916 23.76 17.14 -24.65
CA VAL A 916 23.32 18.09 -23.61
C VAL A 916 22.05 18.82 -24.04
N SER A 917 21.91 19.18 -25.32
CA SER A 917 20.66 19.78 -25.83
C SER A 917 19.46 18.82 -25.71
N LYS A 918 19.67 17.53 -25.92
CA LYS A 918 18.62 16.50 -25.90
C LYS A 918 18.27 16.04 -24.48
N TYR A 919 19.27 15.92 -23.60
CA TYR A 919 19.13 15.31 -22.26
C TYR A 919 19.43 16.26 -21.09
N GLY A 920 19.60 17.57 -21.34
CA GLY A 920 20.03 18.55 -20.36
C GLY A 920 19.21 18.57 -19.07
N GLY A 921 17.87 18.49 -19.19
CA GLY A 921 16.98 18.44 -18.02
C GLY A 921 17.26 17.24 -17.11
N ARG A 922 17.43 16.04 -17.71
CA ARG A 922 17.74 14.81 -16.99
C ARG A 922 19.15 14.86 -16.36
N LEU A 923 20.15 15.38 -17.08
CA LEU A 923 21.51 15.55 -16.55
C LEU A 923 21.56 16.51 -15.35
N GLN A 924 20.79 17.60 -15.39
CA GLN A 924 20.69 18.57 -14.29
C GLN A 924 19.98 17.98 -13.07
N GLN A 925 18.87 17.26 -13.25
CA GLN A 925 18.21 16.50 -12.17
C GLN A 925 19.17 15.48 -11.54
N SER A 926 19.89 14.77 -12.40
CA SER A 926 20.89 13.80 -11.98
C SER A 926 22.19 14.45 -11.47
N ARG A 927 22.29 15.78 -11.43
CA ARG A 927 23.45 16.54 -10.92
C ARG A 927 24.76 16.10 -11.55
N VAL A 928 24.73 15.78 -12.84
CA VAL A 928 25.92 15.38 -13.57
C VAL A 928 26.76 16.64 -13.83
N ASP A 929 27.89 16.74 -13.14
CA ASP A 929 28.82 17.85 -13.24
C ASP A 929 30.00 17.54 -14.16
N GLU A 930 30.30 16.26 -14.38
CA GLU A 930 31.44 15.83 -15.18
C GLU A 930 31.14 14.53 -15.92
N VAL A 931 31.41 14.51 -17.23
CA VAL A 931 31.42 13.32 -18.07
C VAL A 931 32.80 13.19 -18.69
N VAL A 932 33.46 12.06 -18.47
CA VAL A 932 34.80 11.77 -19.03
C VAL A 932 34.72 10.55 -19.92
N VAL A 933 35.20 10.66 -21.15
CA VAL A 933 35.35 9.55 -22.08
C VAL A 933 36.83 9.36 -22.40
N LYS A 934 37.33 8.16 -22.11
CA LYS A 934 38.71 7.75 -22.35
C LYS A 934 38.76 6.72 -23.47
N VAL A 935 39.65 6.94 -24.44
CA VAL A 935 39.76 6.10 -25.65
C VAL A 935 41.21 6.01 -26.12
N GLY A 936 41.58 4.87 -26.70
CA GLY A 936 42.90 4.67 -27.31
C GLY A 936 42.88 4.95 -28.81
N VAL A 937 43.89 5.67 -29.31
CA VAL A 937 44.11 5.86 -30.75
C VAL A 937 45.17 4.86 -31.22
N GLY A 938 44.87 4.16 -32.31
CA GLY A 938 45.78 3.18 -32.89
C GLY A 938 45.07 2.18 -33.80
N LYS A 939 45.86 1.32 -34.44
CA LYS A 939 45.40 0.29 -35.37
C LYS A 939 46.01 -1.05 -34.99
N GLU A 940 45.27 -2.13 -35.11
CA GLU A 940 45.87 -3.47 -34.99
C GLU A 940 46.58 -3.87 -36.29
N PRO A 941 47.77 -4.50 -36.24
CA PRO A 941 48.45 -5.05 -35.05
C PRO A 941 49.41 -4.06 -34.36
N GLU A 942 49.60 -2.85 -34.89
CA GLU A 942 50.54 -1.83 -34.38
C GLU A 942 50.27 -1.45 -32.91
N GLY A 943 49.03 -1.63 -32.46
CA GLY A 943 48.60 -1.41 -31.09
C GLY A 943 48.28 0.06 -30.80
N ARG A 944 48.08 0.35 -29.52
CA ARG A 944 47.77 1.70 -29.04
C ARG A 944 48.98 2.62 -29.22
N LYS A 945 48.80 3.76 -29.90
CA LYS A 945 49.81 4.82 -30.07
C LYS A 945 49.67 5.91 -29.01
N GLU A 946 48.46 6.43 -28.84
CA GLU A 946 48.16 7.50 -27.87
C GLU A 946 46.89 7.18 -27.06
N THR A 947 46.75 7.84 -25.91
CA THR A 947 45.54 7.79 -25.07
C THR A 947 44.91 9.17 -25.02
N LEU A 948 43.63 9.26 -25.37
CA LEU A 948 42.87 10.51 -25.30
C LEU A 948 41.85 10.46 -24.16
N ARG A 949 41.72 11.58 -23.46
CA ARG A 949 40.71 11.86 -22.44
C ARG A 949 39.89 13.06 -22.87
N PHE A 950 38.65 12.83 -23.23
CA PHE A 950 37.67 13.88 -23.43
C PHE A 950 36.89 14.13 -22.15
N SER A 951 36.80 15.38 -21.72
CA SER A 951 36.11 15.76 -20.50
C SER A 951 35.11 16.86 -20.81
N ALA A 952 33.85 16.66 -20.43
CA ALA A 952 32.83 17.70 -20.35
C ALA A 952 32.61 18.00 -18.87
N SER A 953 33.05 19.17 -18.39
CA SER A 953 33.11 19.46 -16.96
C SER A 953 32.52 20.83 -16.63
N SER A 954 31.73 20.86 -15.56
CA SER A 954 31.11 22.07 -15.03
C SER A 954 31.98 22.78 -13.98
N MET A 955 33.24 22.33 -13.82
CA MET A 955 34.14 22.80 -12.77
C MET A 955 34.69 24.21 -13.03
N THR A 956 34.77 24.61 -14.30
CA THR A 956 35.34 25.89 -14.75
C THR A 956 34.34 27.05 -14.79
N GLY A 957 33.04 26.78 -14.56
CA GLY A 957 31.98 27.80 -14.47
C GLY A 957 30.83 27.56 -15.44
N GLU A 958 31.14 27.34 -16.71
CA GLU A 958 30.18 26.93 -17.75
C GLU A 958 29.66 25.50 -17.48
N TYR A 959 28.42 25.20 -17.89
CA TYR A 959 27.85 23.87 -17.71
C TYR A 959 28.43 22.89 -18.75
N LEU A 960 29.05 21.81 -18.28
CA LEU A 960 29.64 20.74 -19.09
C LEU A 960 30.54 21.22 -20.25
N LYS A 961 31.43 22.19 -19.98
CA LYS A 961 32.40 22.67 -20.96
C LYS A 961 33.34 21.54 -21.40
N HIS A 962 33.45 21.32 -22.70
CA HIS A 962 34.26 20.25 -23.27
C HIS A 962 35.73 20.66 -23.44
N PHE A 963 36.64 19.71 -23.25
CA PHE A 963 38.05 19.79 -23.63
C PHE A 963 38.63 18.39 -23.81
N GLY A 964 39.66 18.27 -24.65
CA GLY A 964 40.36 17.02 -24.92
C GLY A 964 41.81 17.08 -24.44
N LEU A 965 42.29 15.97 -23.86
CA LEU A 965 43.64 15.83 -23.36
C LEU A 965 44.29 14.54 -23.88
N ILE A 966 45.61 14.57 -24.02
CA ILE A 966 46.49 13.43 -24.26
C ILE A 966 47.06 13.00 -22.93
N GLU A 967 46.92 11.72 -22.59
CA GLU A 967 47.45 11.17 -21.34
C GLU A 967 48.79 10.49 -21.55
N GLU A 968 49.72 10.77 -20.64
CA GLU A 968 50.95 10.02 -20.46
C GLU A 968 50.85 9.14 -19.21
N HIS A 969 51.22 7.86 -19.34
CA HIS A 969 51.14 6.87 -18.27
C HIS A 969 52.52 6.52 -17.73
N ASP A 970 52.60 6.34 -16.42
CA ASP A 970 53.79 5.81 -15.74
C ASP A 970 54.07 4.39 -16.23
N PRO A 971 55.29 4.09 -16.69
CA PRO A 971 55.60 2.78 -17.25
C PRO A 971 55.62 1.63 -16.23
N VAL A 972 55.83 1.94 -14.96
CA VAL A 972 55.90 0.97 -13.86
C VAL A 972 54.52 0.77 -13.24
N THR A 973 53.80 1.85 -12.95
CA THR A 973 52.49 1.77 -12.24
C THR A 973 51.29 1.71 -13.17
N GLY A 974 51.48 2.05 -14.46
CA GLY A 974 50.44 2.22 -15.46
C GLY A 974 49.61 3.49 -15.28
N GLN A 975 49.72 4.19 -14.14
CA GLN A 975 48.83 5.30 -13.76
C GLN A 975 49.06 6.53 -14.65
N PRO A 976 48.01 7.28 -15.01
CA PRO A 976 48.19 8.53 -15.73
C PRO A 976 48.92 9.55 -14.85
N VAL A 977 50.05 10.08 -15.33
CA VAL A 977 50.95 10.98 -14.57
C VAL A 977 50.98 12.40 -15.13
N ALA A 978 50.81 12.57 -16.44
CA ALA A 978 50.79 13.87 -17.08
C ALA A 978 49.68 13.95 -18.14
N TRP A 979 49.23 15.17 -18.40
CA TRP A 979 48.17 15.46 -19.35
C TRP A 979 48.54 16.69 -20.18
N PHE A 980 48.32 16.59 -21.49
CA PHE A 980 48.64 17.63 -22.45
C PHE A 980 47.39 17.98 -23.25
N ASP A 981 47.18 19.26 -23.52
CA ASP A 981 46.07 19.70 -24.36
C ASP A 981 46.23 19.18 -25.80
N ILE A 982 45.14 18.69 -26.43
CA ILE A 982 45.23 18.05 -27.75
C ILE A 982 45.72 19.02 -28.83
N ASP A 983 45.29 20.29 -28.75
CA ASP A 983 45.57 21.28 -29.78
C ASP A 983 46.91 21.98 -29.53
N SER A 984 47.13 22.48 -28.31
CA SER A 984 48.34 23.24 -27.96
C SER A 984 49.53 22.37 -27.55
N ARG A 985 49.30 21.10 -27.18
CA ARG A 985 50.31 20.18 -26.60
C ARG A 985 50.98 20.70 -25.33
N GLU A 986 50.42 21.74 -24.70
CA GLU A 986 50.91 22.27 -23.43
C GLU A 986 50.44 21.43 -22.24
N PRO A 987 51.25 21.30 -21.17
CA PRO A 987 50.82 20.62 -19.95
C PRO A 987 49.58 21.25 -19.33
N ARG A 988 48.58 20.43 -19.00
CA ARG A 988 47.30 20.88 -18.43
C ARG A 988 46.92 20.04 -17.22
N SER A 989 46.58 20.68 -16.09
CA SER A 989 46.05 19.96 -14.93
C SER A 989 44.62 19.46 -15.19
N LEU A 990 44.28 18.27 -14.69
CA LEU A 990 42.92 17.73 -14.74
C LEU A 990 41.92 18.46 -13.86
N SER A 991 42.37 19.21 -12.86
CA SER A 991 41.52 20.12 -12.11
C SER A 991 42.19 21.48 -11.96
N ALA A 992 41.43 22.54 -12.26
CA ALA A 992 41.56 23.76 -11.51
C ALA A 992 40.91 23.46 -10.16
N ALA A 993 41.63 23.63 -9.05
CA ALA A 993 41.06 23.53 -7.72
C ALA A 993 40.04 24.68 -7.54
N ALA A 994 38.82 24.51 -8.05
CA ALA A 994 37.71 25.36 -7.68
C ALA A 994 37.39 25.03 -6.22
N GLU A 995 37.50 26.02 -5.33
CA GLU A 995 37.09 25.87 -3.94
C GLU A 995 35.69 25.23 -3.87
N ASP A 996 35.54 24.11 -3.15
CA ASP A 996 34.29 23.34 -3.09
C ASP A 996 33.07 24.17 -2.68
N LYS A 997 33.31 25.27 -1.93
CA LYS A 997 32.29 26.27 -1.57
C LYS A 997 31.64 26.94 -2.80
N MET A 998 32.41 27.19 -3.85
CA MET A 998 31.92 27.81 -5.09
C MET A 998 31.11 26.81 -5.91
N GLN A 999 31.52 25.54 -5.96
CA GLN A 999 30.78 24.48 -6.63
C GLN A 999 29.44 24.18 -5.96
N ALA A 1000 29.39 24.19 -4.62
CA ALA A 1000 28.14 24.06 -3.89
C ALA A 1000 27.14 25.18 -4.26
N LYS A 1001 27.61 26.43 -4.36
CA LYS A 1001 26.78 27.58 -4.78
C LYS A 1001 26.30 27.45 -6.23
N ARG A 1002 27.17 27.02 -7.16
CA ARG A 1002 26.80 26.78 -8.56
C ARG A 1002 25.74 25.68 -8.70
N SER A 1003 25.89 24.57 -7.96
CA SER A 1003 24.91 23.48 -7.92
C SER A 1003 23.56 23.95 -7.35
N MET A 1004 23.57 24.85 -6.36
CA MET A 1004 22.35 25.47 -5.82
C MET A 1004 21.67 26.42 -6.83
N ALA A 1005 22.44 27.30 -7.49
CA ALA A 1005 21.91 28.21 -8.50
C ALA A 1005 21.26 27.46 -9.67
N ARG A 1006 21.94 26.42 -10.18
CA ARG A 1006 21.42 25.56 -11.26
C ARG A 1006 20.15 24.82 -10.87
N ARG A 1007 20.03 24.36 -9.61
CA ARG A 1007 18.78 23.77 -9.11
C ARG A 1007 17.61 24.77 -9.13
N ALA A 1008 17.88 26.04 -8.87
CA ALA A 1008 16.88 27.08 -8.96
C ALA A 1008 16.57 27.51 -10.42
N GLY A 1009 17.17 26.84 -11.42
CA GLY A 1009 17.05 27.22 -12.82
C GLY A 1009 17.80 28.51 -13.18
N SER A 1010 18.77 28.91 -12.35
CA SER A 1010 19.57 30.14 -12.53
C SER A 1010 21.03 29.81 -12.81
N THR A 1011 21.73 30.75 -13.44
CA THR A 1011 23.20 30.73 -13.58
C THR A 1011 23.90 31.33 -12.36
#